data_AF-A0A6G0U3Q4-F1
#
_entry.id   AF-A0A6G0U3Q4-F1
#
_cell.length_a   1.000
_cell.length_b   1.000
_cell.length_c   1.000
_cell.angle_alpha   90.00
_cell.angle_beta   90.00
_cell.angle_gamma   90.00
#
_symmetry.space_group_name_H-M   'P 1'
#
loop_
_entity.id
_entity.type
_entity.pdbx_description
1 polymer ?
#
loop_
_entity_poly.entity_id
_entity_poly.type
_entity_poly.pdbx_seq_one_letter_code
_entity_poly.pdbx_strand_id
1 'polypeptide(L)'
;MCVDGKVPALWMNRTIVGVHFAYHYHDPTTRSYNPNPITFGGCDIYIMKRNTITKRRRMESAAKGELVEIERFKNCSRTFIVKNKEEIINYYVFFNYVSEMLISRLTQSSQQSTIKFNFHVDCTYEQLLTNEVQDMSFKTTKILACKSSNFNSLLNKMFNKLLSEEEQFISKKSGWSLKSIDCIQLRINKVNPLKGGRTYLDLPSHIKKKAVINVKNNDNKCFKYSILSKYDNRLNKSRFSKKYFNMLEKKSGLNFKCIDFPTPITQLKKFEKINNVTINIYSLDDKNVIYPLRITNIEKKNHFDLFLFDDNNTAHYCYINNISRFIRSQRTKNCLKLIICKRCFTSFGNKPCKSKLWGETGLIRYKEMCIKNKLGRLIMFEKGNDDFIYFKNYKNTQRIPIVIYADFECILNPKQPDKFFQNGKKPNTHITHLHKLMSYRFYVKVDYNIISKKLIKKFKIPRKVVMYRGNKINDIYKTNLPINKLTLKEEKNFQKAKVCEKCLLNFKDNNLLKVRDHCHITGNYRRCICVKCNFQLTYPSFVPIFFHKLAYDSHFIIRELGCNDKDNHVIPNSSKKYISFSKEIAPKFNIKFVDTYRFMAEKLSKLAKILSEDKLRFRETIKVFSIEVLDLVTRKGVFPYEYVDSWSKLNDSFLPSKLEFYSTLTDDSITDDDYIHAKNVWNVFNIKTLGEYSDYYLKTDVAILADVFENFRDLCLSTLELDPA
;
A
#
# COMPACT_ATOMS: atom_id res chain seq x y z
N MET A 1 19.91 -47.07 -29.48
CA MET A 1 19.62 -47.40 -28.07
C MET A 1 19.23 -46.11 -27.40
N CYS A 2 17.95 -45.76 -27.42
CA CYS A 2 16.94 -46.08 -26.38
C CYS A 2 17.23 -45.37 -25.05
N VAL A 3 16.31 -44.71 -24.36
CA VAL A 3 14.89 -44.35 -24.55
C VAL A 3 14.51 -43.54 -23.28
N ASP A 4 13.59 -42.59 -23.43
CA ASP A 4 12.66 -41.99 -22.45
C ASP A 4 13.10 -41.23 -21.17
N GLY A 5 12.38 -40.15 -20.88
CA GLY A 5 12.33 -39.62 -19.51
C GLY A 5 11.69 -38.25 -19.25
N LYS A 6 10.45 -38.05 -19.70
CA LYS A 6 9.41 -37.06 -19.29
C LYS A 6 9.68 -36.01 -18.18
N VAL A 7 9.20 -34.80 -18.49
CA VAL A 7 8.81 -33.68 -17.59
C VAL A 7 7.84 -34.10 -16.47
N PRO A 8 7.90 -33.45 -15.29
CA PRO A 8 6.70 -32.83 -14.75
C PRO A 8 6.88 -31.40 -14.22
N ALA A 9 5.85 -30.59 -14.48
CA ALA A 9 5.61 -29.27 -13.93
C ALA A 9 4.87 -29.32 -12.57
N LEU A 10 5.12 -28.34 -11.67
CA LEU A 10 4.26 -27.83 -10.58
C LEU A 10 5.02 -26.66 -9.90
N TRP A 11 4.83 -25.37 -10.22
CA TRP A 11 3.77 -24.41 -9.87
C TRP A 11 3.44 -24.19 -8.37
N MET A 12 3.59 -22.90 -7.96
CA MET A 12 2.87 -22.11 -6.94
C MET A 12 3.32 -22.20 -5.46
N ASN A 13 3.43 -21.12 -4.65
CA ASN A 13 3.01 -19.70 -4.73
C ASN A 13 3.75 -18.87 -3.64
N ARG A 14 4.31 -17.69 -3.95
CA ARG A 14 3.78 -16.32 -3.72
C ARG A 14 3.22 -16.00 -2.32
N THR A 15 3.84 -15.01 -1.65
CA THR A 15 3.09 -13.91 -1.02
C THR A 15 3.81 -12.57 -1.25
N ILE A 16 3.23 -11.74 -2.11
CA ILE A 16 3.56 -10.33 -2.32
C ILE A 16 2.70 -9.51 -1.35
N VAL A 17 3.32 -8.68 -0.51
CA VAL A 17 2.62 -7.74 0.37
C VAL A 17 2.19 -6.53 -0.45
N GLY A 18 0.87 -6.36 -0.56
CA GLY A 18 0.24 -5.22 -1.24
C GLY A 18 0.37 -3.93 -0.45
N VAL A 19 0.75 -2.86 -1.14
CA VAL A 19 0.69 -1.47 -0.68
C VAL A 19 -0.73 -0.95 -0.92
N HIS A 20 -1.42 -0.57 0.16
CA HIS A 20 -2.72 0.09 0.13
C HIS A 20 -2.59 1.56 -0.30
N PHE A 21 -3.15 1.93 -1.44
CA PHE A 21 -3.53 3.31 -1.74
C PHE A 21 -4.96 3.55 -1.24
N ALA A 22 -5.13 4.46 -0.28
CA ALA A 22 -6.45 4.94 0.14
C ALA A 22 -6.88 6.09 -0.78
N TYR A 23 -7.93 5.86 -1.58
CA TYR A 23 -8.68 6.93 -2.25
C TYR A 23 -9.83 7.38 -1.33
N HIS A 24 -9.84 8.64 -0.93
CA HIS A 24 -11.02 9.30 -0.37
C HIS A 24 -11.75 10.02 -1.51
N TYR A 25 -13.00 9.62 -1.77
CA TYR A 25 -13.92 10.34 -2.64
C TYR A 25 -14.54 11.52 -1.88
N HIS A 26 -14.57 12.68 -2.55
CA HIS A 26 -15.38 13.84 -2.19
C HIS A 26 -16.84 13.60 -2.66
N ASP A 27 -17.80 13.92 -1.80
CA ASP A 27 -19.23 13.98 -2.11
C ASP A 27 -19.59 15.40 -2.58
N PRO A 28 -20.22 15.60 -3.75
CA PRO A 28 -20.59 16.92 -4.25
C PRO A 28 -22.10 17.16 -4.12
N THR A 29 -22.57 17.84 -3.07
CA THR A 29 -23.90 18.49 -3.11
C THR A 29 -23.99 19.72 -2.21
N THR A 30 -24.65 20.76 -2.76
CA THR A 30 -25.13 22.03 -2.16
C THR A 30 -24.10 23.15 -1.99
N ARG A 31 -24.32 24.41 -2.36
CA ARG A 31 -25.21 25.15 -3.28
C ARG A 31 -24.68 26.60 -3.26
N SER A 32 -24.57 27.23 -4.44
CA SER A 32 -24.59 28.68 -4.74
C SER A 32 -24.27 29.70 -3.64
N TYR A 33 -23.26 30.54 -3.84
CA TYR A 33 -23.38 32.02 -3.89
C TYR A 33 -22.03 32.66 -4.30
N ASN A 34 -22.08 33.47 -5.35
CA ASN A 34 -21.13 34.52 -5.77
C ASN A 34 -22.02 35.79 -5.95
N PRO A 35 -21.56 37.06 -5.91
CA PRO A 35 -20.20 37.58 -6.16
C PRO A 35 -19.78 38.68 -5.12
N ASN A 36 -18.60 39.31 -5.06
CA ASN A 36 -17.91 40.20 -6.03
C ASN A 36 -16.50 40.59 -5.50
N PRO A 37 -15.63 41.21 -6.33
CA PRO A 37 -14.16 41.26 -6.14
C PRO A 37 -13.67 42.52 -5.40
N ILE A 38 -12.63 42.37 -4.58
CA ILE A 38 -11.75 43.47 -4.16
C ILE A 38 -10.30 42.97 -4.20
N THR A 39 -9.45 43.81 -4.77
CA THR A 39 -8.06 43.61 -5.18
C THR A 39 -7.02 43.79 -4.07
N PHE A 40 -5.89 43.11 -4.29
CA PHE A 40 -4.50 43.35 -3.84
C PHE A 40 -4.12 43.30 -2.35
N GLY A 41 -3.15 42.42 -2.05
CA GLY A 41 -2.18 42.59 -0.96
C GLY A 41 -1.84 41.32 -0.19
N GLY A 42 -0.60 40.84 -0.30
CA GLY A 42 0.02 39.94 0.70
C GLY A 42 -0.02 38.45 0.37
N CYS A 43 1.11 37.96 -0.14
CA CYS A 43 1.39 36.55 -0.36
C CYS A 43 1.94 35.94 0.94
N ASP A 44 1.16 35.08 1.61
CA ASP A 44 1.67 34.13 2.62
C ASP A 44 0.91 32.81 2.48
N ILE A 45 1.35 31.96 1.55
CA ILE A 45 0.80 30.62 1.37
C ILE A 45 1.56 29.65 2.29
N TYR A 46 1.13 29.57 3.55
CA TYR A 46 1.47 28.43 4.41
C TYR A 46 0.69 27.19 3.96
N ILE A 47 1.36 26.24 3.32
CA ILE A 47 0.82 24.90 3.04
C ILE A 47 0.72 24.12 4.36
N MET A 48 -0.37 24.29 5.10
CA MET A 48 -0.68 23.44 6.27
C MET A 48 -1.19 22.07 5.82
N LYS A 49 -0.55 20.99 6.29
CA LYS A 49 -0.98 19.59 6.05
C LYS A 49 -2.41 19.37 6.60
N ARG A 50 -3.24 18.58 5.90
CA ARG A 50 -4.65 18.28 6.28
C ARG A 50 -4.86 17.77 7.72
N ASN A 51 -3.87 17.08 8.31
CA ASN A 51 -3.92 16.65 9.71
C ASN A 51 -3.79 17.82 10.70
N THR A 52 -3.02 18.84 10.34
CA THR A 52 -2.82 20.05 11.12
C THR A 52 -4.10 20.89 11.17
N ILE A 53 -4.85 20.95 10.06
CA ILE A 53 -6.16 21.63 9.98
C ILE A 53 -7.21 20.94 10.87
N THR A 54 -7.22 19.60 10.91
CA THR A 54 -8.16 18.85 11.75
C THR A 54 -7.79 18.84 13.23
N LYS A 55 -6.49 18.84 13.58
CA LYS A 55 -6.00 19.05 14.95
C LYS A 55 -6.34 20.46 15.44
N ARG A 56 -6.06 21.50 14.65
CA ARG A 56 -6.32 22.91 14.98
C ARG A 56 -7.80 23.20 15.22
N ARG A 57 -8.71 22.75 14.33
CA ARG A 57 -10.17 22.89 14.52
C ARG A 57 -10.71 22.18 15.79
N ARG A 58 -10.13 21.04 16.18
CA ARG A 58 -10.48 20.34 17.44
C ARG A 58 -9.93 21.06 18.66
N MET A 59 -8.72 21.60 18.54
CA MET A 59 -8.10 22.45 19.55
C MET A 59 -8.80 23.81 19.66
N GLU A 60 -9.58 24.27 18.69
CA GLU A 60 -10.39 25.50 18.81
C GLU A 60 -11.75 25.26 19.48
N SER A 61 -12.29 24.03 19.41
CA SER A 61 -13.66 23.69 19.87
C SER A 61 -13.77 23.16 21.30
N ALA A 62 -12.67 22.72 21.94
CA ALA A 62 -12.71 22.27 23.33
C ALA A 62 -12.57 23.45 24.31
N ALA A 63 -13.57 23.67 25.17
CA ALA A 63 -13.47 24.58 26.31
C ALA A 63 -12.35 24.14 27.27
N LYS A 64 -11.80 25.11 27.98
CA LYS A 64 -10.60 25.03 28.79
C LYS A 64 -10.75 23.96 29.91
N GLY A 65 -10.05 22.82 29.81
CA GLY A 65 -9.63 21.96 30.94
C GLY A 65 -10.66 20.96 31.44
N GLU A 66 -11.83 20.94 30.83
CA GLU A 66 -12.87 19.98 31.09
C GLU A 66 -12.94 18.95 29.96
N LEU A 67 -13.65 17.85 30.22
CA LEU A 67 -13.87 16.80 29.25
C LEU A 67 -15.02 17.20 28.30
N VAL A 68 -14.67 17.70 27.11
CA VAL A 68 -15.65 18.31 26.17
C VAL A 68 -16.07 17.33 25.09
N GLU A 69 -17.38 17.25 24.81
CA GLU A 69 -17.96 16.43 23.73
C GLU A 69 -17.89 17.19 22.38
N ILE A 70 -17.26 16.60 21.36
CA ILE A 70 -16.96 17.33 20.10
C ILE A 70 -17.61 16.72 18.84
N GLU A 71 -17.99 15.43 18.84
CA GLU A 71 -18.63 14.79 17.67
C GLU A 71 -19.86 13.96 18.04
N ARG A 72 -20.99 14.20 17.35
CA ARG A 72 -22.20 13.38 17.35
C ARG A 72 -22.39 12.69 16.00
N PHE A 73 -21.86 11.48 15.85
CA PHE A 73 -22.31 10.61 14.76
C PHE A 73 -23.52 9.79 15.26
N LYS A 74 -24.73 10.15 14.79
CA LYS A 74 -25.99 9.39 14.94
C LYS A 74 -26.27 8.77 16.33
N ASN A 75 -26.15 9.53 17.42
CA ASN A 75 -26.43 9.12 18.82
C ASN A 75 -25.70 7.85 19.36
N CYS A 76 -24.90 7.17 18.55
CA CYS A 76 -24.31 5.86 18.84
C CYS A 76 -22.80 5.90 19.12
N SER A 77 -22.12 6.97 18.70
CA SER A 77 -20.71 7.23 18.99
C SER A 77 -20.55 8.66 19.52
N ARG A 78 -19.83 8.80 20.64
CA ARG A 78 -19.48 10.07 21.28
C ARG A 78 -17.97 10.17 21.45
N THR A 79 -17.42 11.32 21.12
CA THR A 79 -15.99 11.62 21.30
C THR A 79 -15.84 12.75 22.31
N PHE A 80 -15.04 12.50 23.34
CA PHE A 80 -14.66 13.43 24.37
C PHE A 80 -13.20 13.79 24.24
N ILE A 81 -12.83 15.04 24.53
CA ILE A 81 -11.44 15.49 24.49
C ILE A 81 -11.10 16.21 25.81
N VAL A 82 -9.91 15.92 26.33
CA VAL A 82 -9.28 16.65 27.43
C VAL A 82 -7.99 17.25 26.90
N LYS A 83 -7.90 18.59 26.92
CA LYS A 83 -6.68 19.31 26.55
C LYS A 83 -5.68 19.33 27.70
N ASN A 84 -4.40 19.20 27.37
CA ASN A 84 -3.33 19.38 28.33
C ASN A 84 -3.06 20.87 28.54
N LYS A 85 -3.67 21.45 29.57
CA LYS A 85 -3.47 22.86 29.92
C LYS A 85 -2.27 23.11 30.79
N GLU A 86 -2.00 22.19 31.70
CA GLU A 86 -0.94 22.28 32.71
C GLU A 86 0.46 22.10 32.09
N GLU A 87 0.54 22.14 30.75
CA GLU A 87 1.75 21.91 29.95
C GLU A 87 2.54 20.68 30.43
N ILE A 88 1.83 19.62 30.85
CA ILE A 88 2.47 18.43 31.39
C ILE A 88 3.21 17.73 30.25
N ILE A 89 4.53 17.65 30.34
CA ILE A 89 5.38 17.02 29.32
C ILE A 89 5.59 15.53 29.63
N ASN A 90 5.32 15.05 30.84
CA ASN A 90 5.48 13.64 31.19
C ASN A 90 4.18 12.85 30.99
N TYR A 91 4.20 11.81 30.14
CA TYR A 91 3.02 10.97 29.88
C TYR A 91 2.43 10.31 31.12
N TYR A 92 3.24 9.82 32.06
CA TYR A 92 2.74 9.20 33.29
C TYR A 92 1.99 10.22 34.15
N VAL A 93 2.57 11.42 34.31
CA VAL A 93 1.94 12.51 35.06
C VAL A 93 0.64 12.96 34.37
N PHE A 94 0.66 13.10 33.04
CA PHE A 94 -0.51 13.49 32.27
C PHE A 94 -1.63 12.44 32.35
N PHE A 95 -1.29 11.15 32.26
CA PHE A 95 -2.26 10.07 32.39
C PHE A 95 -2.86 9.99 33.79
N ASN A 96 -2.07 10.19 34.84
CA ASN A 96 -2.59 10.28 36.21
C ASN A 96 -3.54 11.47 36.36
N TYR A 97 -3.17 12.64 35.83
CA TYR A 97 -4.00 13.84 35.85
C TYR A 97 -5.38 13.63 35.20
N VAL A 98 -5.45 13.00 34.02
CA VAL A 98 -6.72 12.79 33.32
C VAL A 98 -7.51 11.56 33.81
N SER A 99 -6.92 10.70 34.63
CA SER A 99 -7.48 9.39 34.97
C SER A 99 -8.87 9.51 35.61
N GLU A 100 -9.01 10.34 36.64
CA GLU A 100 -10.29 10.48 37.35
C GLU A 100 -11.41 11.02 36.46
N MET A 101 -11.10 12.00 35.59
CA MET A 101 -12.05 12.57 34.63
C MET A 101 -12.55 11.50 33.64
N LEU A 102 -11.63 10.68 33.13
CA LEU A 102 -11.95 9.59 32.21
C LEU A 102 -12.77 8.49 32.89
N ILE A 103 -12.42 8.10 34.12
CA ILE A 103 -13.15 7.09 34.91
C ILE A 103 -14.56 7.58 35.21
N SER A 104 -14.72 8.82 35.66
CA SER A 104 -16.03 9.42 35.94
C SER A 104 -16.92 9.37 34.69
N ARG A 105 -16.40 9.77 33.53
CA ARG A 105 -17.16 9.76 32.28
C ARG A 105 -17.51 8.35 31.79
N LEU A 106 -16.57 7.42 31.89
CA LEU A 106 -16.79 6.01 31.53
C LEU A 106 -17.83 5.36 32.44
N THR A 107 -17.75 5.64 33.73
CA THR A 107 -18.72 5.17 34.74
C THR A 107 -20.11 5.69 34.39
N GLN A 108 -20.27 7.01 34.21
CA GLN A 108 -21.53 7.63 33.79
C GLN A 108 -22.07 7.05 32.47
N SER A 109 -21.20 6.86 31.48
CA SER A 109 -21.61 6.32 30.16
C SER A 109 -22.00 4.84 30.23
N SER A 110 -21.42 4.08 31.15
CA SER A 110 -21.70 2.65 31.35
C SER A 110 -22.95 2.36 32.20
N GLN A 111 -23.49 3.37 32.90
CA GLN A 111 -24.74 3.24 33.68
C GLN A 111 -25.95 2.93 32.78
N GLN A 112 -26.00 3.50 31.58
CA GLN A 112 -27.15 3.40 30.67
C GLN A 112 -27.07 2.22 29.71
N SER A 113 -25.87 1.76 29.36
CA SER A 113 -25.66 0.65 28.42
C SER A 113 -24.23 0.12 28.49
N THR A 114 -23.99 -1.10 28.01
CA THR A 114 -22.62 -1.56 27.70
C THR A 114 -21.98 -0.64 26.67
N ILE A 115 -20.71 -0.29 26.89
CA ILE A 115 -19.95 0.62 26.04
C ILE A 115 -18.74 -0.07 25.42
N LYS A 116 -18.29 0.45 24.28
CA LYS A 116 -17.01 0.09 23.67
C LYS A 116 -16.17 1.34 23.42
N PHE A 117 -15.03 1.47 24.10
CA PHE A 117 -14.26 2.70 24.10
C PHE A 117 -12.78 2.52 23.69
N ASN A 118 -12.15 3.60 23.25
CA ASN A 118 -10.70 3.70 23.04
C ASN A 118 -10.17 5.13 23.23
N PHE A 119 -8.85 5.23 23.34
CA PHE A 119 -8.08 6.47 23.49
C PHE A 119 -7.25 6.81 22.26
N HIS A 120 -7.10 8.11 21.99
CA HIS A 120 -6.10 8.70 21.09
C HIS A 120 -5.37 9.81 21.84
N VAL A 121 -4.05 9.86 21.81
CA VAL A 121 -3.26 10.92 22.44
C VAL A 121 -2.51 11.67 21.36
N ASP A 122 -2.84 12.95 21.22
CA ASP A 122 -2.20 13.85 20.28
C ASP A 122 -1.06 14.60 20.99
N CYS A 123 0.10 14.64 20.36
CA CYS A 123 1.33 15.21 20.91
C CYS A 123 2.16 15.83 19.79
N THR A 124 3.13 16.66 20.18
CA THR A 124 4.08 17.30 19.29
C THR A 124 5.49 16.97 19.76
N TYR A 125 6.30 16.47 18.84
CA TYR A 125 7.73 16.19 19.06
C TYR A 125 8.57 17.21 18.31
N GLU A 126 9.75 17.50 18.83
CA GLU A 126 10.75 18.33 18.15
C GLU A 126 12.09 17.61 18.07
N GLN A 127 12.86 17.95 17.05
CA GLN A 127 14.21 17.46 16.89
C GLN A 127 15.20 18.57 17.28
N LEU A 128 15.90 18.39 18.41
CA LEU A 128 16.77 19.42 19.02
C LEU A 128 17.89 19.94 18.10
N LEU A 129 18.32 19.14 17.13
CA LEU A 129 19.40 19.50 16.21
C LEU A 129 18.95 20.32 15.00
N THR A 130 17.69 20.17 14.58
CA THR A 130 17.16 20.76 13.34
C THR A 130 16.02 21.74 13.60
N ASN A 131 15.54 21.84 14.85
CA ASN A 131 14.31 22.53 15.23
C ASN A 131 13.08 22.09 14.42
N GLU A 132 13.12 20.91 13.81
CA GLU A 132 11.96 20.33 13.11
C GLU A 132 10.90 19.91 14.12
N VAL A 133 9.64 20.26 13.86
CA VAL A 133 8.49 19.93 14.71
C VAL A 133 7.55 18.98 13.97
N GLN A 134 7.13 17.91 14.65
CA GLN A 134 6.24 16.88 14.10
C GLN A 134 5.08 16.58 15.05
N ASP A 135 3.86 16.69 14.52
CA ASP A 135 2.64 16.20 15.18
C ASP A 135 2.52 14.68 15.10
N MET A 136 2.24 14.05 16.24
CA MET A 136 2.06 12.61 16.40
C MET A 136 0.73 12.30 17.13
N SER A 137 0.18 11.11 16.87
CA SER A 137 -1.06 10.63 17.51
C SER A 137 -0.95 9.13 17.79
N PHE A 138 -0.96 8.76 19.07
CA PHE A 138 -0.89 7.37 19.53
C PHE A 138 -2.30 6.85 19.86
N LYS A 139 -2.60 5.57 19.61
CA LYS A 139 -3.99 5.09 19.72
C LYS A 139 -4.13 3.68 20.28
N THR A 140 -5.20 3.47 21.02
CA THR A 140 -5.53 2.14 21.57
C THR A 140 -6.62 1.42 20.76
N THR A 141 -6.65 0.10 20.94
CA THR A 141 -7.70 -0.78 20.42
C THR A 141 -8.98 -0.62 21.24
N LYS A 142 -10.14 -0.84 20.60
CA LYS A 142 -11.44 -0.70 21.25
C LYS A 142 -11.71 -1.81 22.29
N ILE A 143 -11.96 -1.43 23.54
CA ILE A 143 -12.26 -2.33 24.67
C ILE A 143 -13.76 -2.25 25.02
N LEU A 144 -14.37 -3.38 25.38
CA LEU A 144 -15.75 -3.45 25.87
C LEU A 144 -15.77 -3.25 27.40
N ALA A 145 -16.69 -2.44 27.91
CA ALA A 145 -16.90 -2.24 29.33
C ALA A 145 -18.39 -2.08 29.69
N CYS A 146 -18.73 -2.45 30.93
CA CYS A 146 -20.04 -2.35 31.52
C CYS A 146 -19.94 -1.79 32.95
N LYS A 147 -21.08 -1.59 33.63
CA LYS A 147 -21.14 -1.03 34.99
C LYS A 147 -20.24 -1.78 36.01
N SER A 148 -20.06 -3.09 35.87
CA SER A 148 -19.22 -3.91 36.76
C SER A 148 -17.75 -3.97 36.35
N SER A 149 -17.34 -3.30 35.27
CA SER A 149 -15.96 -3.31 34.81
C SER A 149 -15.07 -2.46 35.72
N ASN A 150 -13.90 -2.98 36.08
CA ASN A 150 -12.89 -2.21 36.80
C ASN A 150 -12.19 -1.24 35.83
N PHE A 151 -12.67 0.01 35.78
CA PHE A 151 -12.13 1.03 34.89
C PHE A 151 -10.67 1.38 35.20
N ASN A 152 -10.24 1.37 36.47
CA ASN A 152 -8.85 1.61 36.84
C ASN A 152 -7.90 0.62 36.17
N SER A 153 -8.21 -0.68 36.27
CA SER A 153 -7.42 -1.73 35.64
C SER A 153 -7.40 -1.61 34.10
N LEU A 154 -8.55 -1.27 33.50
CA LEU A 154 -8.66 -1.09 32.05
C LEU A 154 -7.87 0.12 31.55
N LEU A 155 -7.92 1.26 32.25
CA LEU A 155 -7.14 2.45 31.93
C LEU A 155 -5.65 2.15 32.01
N ASN A 156 -5.17 1.55 33.10
CA ASN A 156 -3.75 1.21 33.27
C ASN A 156 -3.23 0.35 32.12
N LYS A 157 -3.99 -0.66 31.70
CA LYS A 157 -3.63 -1.49 30.54
C LYS A 157 -3.54 -0.69 29.24
N MET A 158 -4.46 0.26 29.05
CA MET A 158 -4.49 1.12 27.85
C MET A 158 -3.39 2.19 27.86
N PHE A 159 -3.07 2.76 29.02
CA PHE A 159 -1.96 3.69 29.19
C PHE A 159 -0.61 3.01 28.98
N ASN A 160 -0.39 1.81 29.55
CA ASN A 160 0.82 1.03 29.29
C ASN A 160 1.02 0.74 27.80
N LYS A 161 -0.06 0.49 27.07
CA LYS A 161 0.01 0.35 25.61
C LYS A 161 0.45 1.65 24.92
N LEU A 162 -0.11 2.78 25.30
CA LEU A 162 0.25 4.08 24.72
C LEU A 162 1.72 4.41 25.00
N LEU A 163 2.20 4.15 26.22
CA LEU A 163 3.60 4.29 26.60
C LEU A 163 4.51 3.40 25.75
N SER A 164 4.14 2.13 25.53
CA SER A 164 4.92 1.25 24.66
C SER A 164 4.96 1.69 23.18
N GLU A 165 3.88 2.30 22.67
CA GLU A 165 3.87 2.86 21.31
C GLU A 165 4.77 4.09 21.20
N GLU A 166 4.87 4.85 22.29
CA GLU A 166 5.72 6.02 22.41
C GLU A 166 7.22 5.66 22.49
N GLU A 167 7.59 4.71 23.33
CA GLU A 167 8.97 4.18 23.41
C GLU A 167 9.43 3.60 22.06
N GLN A 168 8.53 2.92 21.35
CA GLN A 168 8.80 2.43 19.99
C GLN A 168 9.01 3.56 18.97
N PHE A 169 8.36 4.71 19.15
CA PHE A 169 8.54 5.86 18.29
C PHE A 169 9.91 6.50 18.52
N ILE A 170 10.29 6.73 19.79
CA ILE A 170 11.60 7.27 20.17
C ILE A 170 12.73 6.35 19.68
N SER A 171 12.63 5.05 19.93
CA SER A 171 13.67 4.09 19.52
C SER A 171 13.89 4.00 18.01
N LYS A 172 12.85 4.24 17.19
CA LYS A 172 12.93 4.19 15.73
C LYS A 172 13.47 5.48 15.10
N LYS A 173 13.43 6.61 15.81
CA LYS A 173 13.83 7.91 15.26
C LYS A 173 14.87 8.60 16.15
N SER A 174 16.10 8.69 15.66
CA SER A 174 17.21 9.35 16.36
C SER A 174 16.93 10.85 16.56
N GLY A 175 17.07 11.36 17.79
CA GLY A 175 17.12 12.79 18.08
C GLY A 175 15.77 13.51 18.27
N TRP A 176 14.66 12.77 18.37
CA TRP A 176 13.34 13.36 18.65
C TRP A 176 13.09 13.40 20.16
N SER A 177 12.75 14.58 20.67
CA SER A 177 12.28 14.82 22.03
C SER A 177 10.82 15.25 22.02
N LEU A 178 10.09 14.85 23.05
CA LEU A 178 8.71 15.29 23.25
C LEU A 178 8.71 16.80 23.57
N LYS A 179 7.99 17.59 22.78
CA LYS A 179 7.83 19.04 22.98
C LYS A 179 6.61 19.33 23.84
N SER A 180 5.47 18.75 23.48
CA SER A 180 4.21 18.91 24.21
C SER A 180 3.31 17.70 24.02
N ILE A 181 2.56 17.38 25.07
CA ILE A 181 1.35 16.55 24.95
C ILE A 181 0.19 17.54 24.75
N ASP A 182 -0.62 17.38 23.71
CA ASP A 182 -1.61 18.40 23.37
C ASP A 182 -3.00 18.06 23.93
N CYS A 183 -3.47 16.82 23.69
CA CYS A 183 -4.73 16.36 24.24
C CYS A 183 -4.87 14.82 24.23
N ILE A 184 -5.81 14.33 25.02
CA ILE A 184 -6.31 12.95 24.95
C ILE A 184 -7.77 12.95 24.52
N GLN A 185 -8.10 12.05 23.59
CA GLN A 185 -9.44 11.82 23.09
C GLN A 185 -9.97 10.48 23.61
N LEU A 186 -11.11 10.50 24.28
CA LEU A 186 -11.88 9.33 24.67
C LEU A 186 -13.05 9.14 23.70
N ARG A 187 -13.04 8.04 22.93
CA ARG A 187 -14.14 7.69 22.02
C ARG A 187 -14.96 6.57 22.61
N ILE A 188 -16.26 6.80 22.81
CA ILE A 188 -17.20 5.83 23.38
C ILE A 188 -18.27 5.49 22.35
N ASN A 189 -18.45 4.20 22.08
CA ASN A 189 -19.55 3.68 21.28
C ASN A 189 -20.55 2.97 22.18
N LYS A 190 -21.85 3.26 22.06
CA LYS A 190 -22.89 2.46 22.71
C LYS A 190 -22.96 1.09 22.02
N VAL A 191 -22.91 0.02 22.80
CA VAL A 191 -23.07 -1.33 22.29
C VAL A 191 -24.48 -1.79 22.62
N ASN A 192 -25.26 -2.06 21.58
CA ASN A 192 -26.48 -2.84 21.73
C ASN A 192 -26.07 -4.32 21.61
N PRO A 193 -25.94 -5.07 22.72
CA PRO A 193 -25.66 -6.49 22.63
C PRO A 193 -26.85 -7.16 21.94
N LEU A 194 -26.59 -8.00 20.94
CA LEU A 194 -27.63 -8.82 20.31
C LEU A 194 -28.31 -9.65 21.40
N LYS A 195 -29.59 -9.34 21.67
CA LYS A 195 -30.34 -9.95 22.77
C LYS A 195 -30.66 -11.41 22.40
N GLY A 196 -30.64 -12.29 23.39
CA GLY A 196 -31.17 -13.64 23.22
C GLY A 196 -32.67 -13.57 22.93
N GLY A 197 -33.17 -14.46 22.08
CA GLY A 197 -34.58 -14.48 21.72
C GLY A 197 -35.48 -14.68 22.95
N ARG A 198 -36.33 -13.70 23.24
CA ARG A 198 -37.23 -13.66 24.41
C ARG A 198 -38.60 -14.20 24.01
N THR A 199 -39.54 -13.33 23.71
CA THR A 199 -40.94 -13.67 23.42
C THR A 199 -41.26 -13.54 21.93
N TYR A 200 -42.49 -13.88 21.54
CA TYR A 200 -42.99 -13.70 20.18
C TYR A 200 -42.90 -12.24 19.72
N LEU A 201 -42.41 -12.05 18.50
CA LEU A 201 -42.48 -10.79 17.77
C LEU A 201 -43.15 -11.03 16.43
N ASP A 202 -44.02 -10.11 16.03
CA ASP A 202 -44.62 -10.18 14.72
C ASP A 202 -43.62 -9.70 13.66
N LEU A 203 -43.53 -10.44 12.55
CA LEU A 203 -42.52 -10.17 11.53
C LEU A 203 -43.02 -9.12 10.52
N PRO A 204 -42.11 -8.33 9.91
CA PRO A 204 -42.47 -7.46 8.80
C PRO A 204 -43.13 -8.22 7.63
N SER A 205 -44.07 -7.56 6.94
CA SER A 205 -44.83 -8.14 5.82
C SER A 205 -43.94 -8.73 4.71
N HIS A 206 -42.79 -8.11 4.43
CA HIS A 206 -41.83 -8.59 3.44
C HIS A 206 -41.13 -9.92 3.81
N ILE A 207 -41.14 -10.30 5.10
CA ILE A 207 -40.58 -11.55 5.66
C ILE A 207 -41.66 -12.61 5.89
N LYS A 208 -42.92 -12.22 6.17
CA LYS A 208 -44.10 -13.10 6.39
C LYS A 208 -44.49 -14.02 5.21
N LYS A 209 -43.66 -14.09 4.17
CA LYS A 209 -43.77 -15.08 3.10
C LYS A 209 -43.69 -16.48 3.71
N LYS A 210 -44.24 -17.51 3.04
CA LYS A 210 -44.17 -18.95 3.45
C LYS A 210 -42.72 -19.51 3.55
N ALA A 211 -41.70 -18.69 3.83
CA ALA A 211 -40.28 -18.98 3.97
C ALA A 211 -39.83 -19.10 5.44
N VAL A 212 -40.57 -18.47 6.36
CA VAL A 212 -40.23 -18.41 7.79
C VAL A 212 -41.40 -18.97 8.60
N ILE A 213 -41.10 -19.85 9.55
CA ILE A 213 -42.04 -20.32 10.56
C ILE A 213 -41.79 -19.50 11.81
N ASN A 214 -42.76 -18.65 12.14
CA ASN A 214 -42.79 -17.86 13.36
C ASN A 214 -43.78 -18.49 14.33
N VAL A 215 -43.30 -19.06 15.43
CA VAL A 215 -44.12 -19.73 16.44
C VAL A 215 -44.58 -18.71 17.47
N LYS A 216 -45.90 -18.57 17.67
CA LYS A 216 -46.50 -17.66 18.64
C LYS A 216 -46.33 -18.13 20.09
N ASN A 217 -45.15 -17.99 20.66
CA ASN A 217 -44.85 -18.40 22.04
C ASN A 217 -45.01 -17.25 23.05
N ASN A 218 -45.40 -17.59 24.27
CA ASN A 218 -45.60 -16.63 25.37
C ASN A 218 -44.50 -16.71 26.46
N ASP A 219 -43.41 -17.42 26.19
CA ASP A 219 -42.29 -17.65 27.12
C ASP A 219 -40.95 -17.23 26.50
N ASN A 220 -39.84 -17.46 27.20
CA ASN A 220 -38.49 -17.12 26.72
C ASN A 220 -37.83 -18.22 25.86
N LYS A 221 -38.60 -19.16 25.29
CA LYS A 221 -38.08 -20.39 24.64
C LYS A 221 -38.19 -20.38 23.12
N CYS A 222 -38.30 -19.22 22.48
CA CYS A 222 -38.43 -19.11 21.01
C CYS A 222 -37.30 -19.80 20.23
N PHE A 223 -36.06 -19.83 20.75
CA PHE A 223 -34.95 -20.58 20.15
C PHE A 223 -35.27 -22.09 20.06
N LYS A 224 -35.74 -22.69 21.15
CA LYS A 224 -36.12 -24.09 21.22
C LYS A 224 -37.24 -24.39 20.22
N TYR A 225 -38.28 -23.57 20.18
CA TYR A 225 -39.40 -23.78 19.27
C TYR A 225 -39.00 -23.60 17.80
N SER A 226 -38.08 -22.68 17.51
CA SER A 226 -37.52 -22.52 16.16
C SER A 226 -36.76 -23.78 15.72
N ILE A 227 -35.90 -24.33 16.57
CA ILE A 227 -35.18 -25.57 16.25
C ILE A 227 -36.16 -26.74 16.04
N LEU A 228 -37.13 -26.90 16.93
CA LEU A 228 -38.11 -27.99 16.86
C LEU A 228 -39.09 -27.86 15.68
N SER A 229 -39.29 -26.65 15.17
CA SER A 229 -40.17 -26.38 14.01
C SER A 229 -39.73 -27.13 12.74
N LYS A 230 -38.46 -27.55 12.65
CA LYS A 230 -37.97 -28.43 11.58
C LYS A 230 -38.68 -29.78 11.56
N TYR A 231 -39.07 -30.30 12.72
CA TYR A 231 -39.73 -31.59 12.90
C TYR A 231 -41.26 -31.48 13.01
N ASP A 232 -41.82 -30.26 12.90
CA ASP A 232 -43.26 -30.02 12.96
C ASP A 232 -43.91 -30.37 11.60
N ASN A 233 -44.81 -31.35 11.63
CA ASN A 233 -45.53 -31.85 10.45
C ASN A 233 -46.95 -31.26 10.32
N ARG A 234 -47.37 -30.36 11.22
CA ARG A 234 -48.71 -29.75 11.16
C ARG A 234 -48.84 -28.79 9.96
N LEU A 235 -50.06 -28.61 9.47
CA LEU A 235 -50.38 -27.62 8.43
C LEU A 235 -50.14 -26.19 8.92
N ASN A 236 -50.60 -25.87 10.15
CA ASN A 236 -50.37 -24.57 10.79
C ASN A 236 -49.21 -24.63 11.80
N LYS A 237 -47.98 -24.47 11.28
CA LYS A 237 -46.73 -24.55 12.07
C LYS A 237 -46.51 -23.34 12.99
N SER A 238 -47.29 -22.27 12.85
CA SER A 238 -47.19 -21.07 13.70
C SER A 238 -47.92 -21.22 15.04
N ARG A 239 -48.84 -22.19 15.15
CA ARG A 239 -49.65 -22.42 16.36
C ARG A 239 -48.81 -23.06 17.45
N PHE A 240 -48.68 -22.36 18.57
CA PHE A 240 -48.01 -22.87 19.75
C PHE A 240 -48.86 -23.91 20.50
N SER A 241 -48.22 -25.01 20.92
CA SER A 241 -48.79 -26.02 21.82
C SER A 241 -47.67 -26.65 22.64
N LYS A 242 -47.69 -26.41 23.95
CA LYS A 242 -46.65 -26.89 24.88
C LYS A 242 -46.52 -28.42 24.86
N LYS A 243 -47.65 -29.14 24.87
CA LYS A 243 -47.70 -30.61 24.79
C LYS A 243 -47.04 -31.13 23.51
N TYR A 244 -47.35 -30.50 22.38
CA TYR A 244 -46.80 -30.91 21.08
C TYR A 244 -45.30 -30.64 20.97
N PHE A 245 -44.82 -29.46 21.39
CA PHE A 245 -43.38 -29.15 21.35
C PHE A 245 -42.57 -30.01 22.34
N ASN A 246 -43.13 -30.41 23.48
CA ASN A 246 -42.49 -31.36 24.38
C ASN A 246 -42.37 -32.76 23.76
N MET A 247 -43.37 -33.19 23.00
CA MET A 247 -43.30 -34.43 22.21
C MET A 247 -42.23 -34.34 21.11
N LEU A 248 -42.17 -33.20 20.39
CA LEU A 248 -41.14 -32.96 19.38
C LEU A 248 -39.72 -32.95 19.97
N GLU A 249 -39.54 -32.37 21.16
CA GLU A 249 -38.26 -32.41 21.88
C GLU A 249 -37.80 -33.84 22.13
N LYS A 250 -38.67 -34.68 22.69
CA LYS A 250 -38.38 -36.11 22.91
C LYS A 250 -38.03 -36.83 21.61
N LYS A 251 -38.81 -36.59 20.55
CA LYS A 251 -38.59 -37.20 19.22
C LYS A 251 -37.30 -36.73 18.54
N SER A 252 -36.91 -35.48 18.77
CA SER A 252 -35.71 -34.89 18.15
C SER A 252 -34.40 -35.40 18.74
N GLY A 253 -34.42 -35.88 19.99
CA GLY A 253 -33.22 -36.28 20.72
C GLY A 253 -32.27 -35.12 21.09
N LEU A 254 -32.70 -33.86 20.91
CA LEU A 254 -31.87 -32.68 21.17
C LEU A 254 -31.86 -32.30 22.65
N ASN A 255 -30.66 -32.07 23.19
CA ASN A 255 -30.43 -31.61 24.55
C ASN A 255 -30.44 -30.07 24.64
N PHE A 256 -31.53 -29.53 25.15
CA PHE A 256 -31.70 -28.09 25.44
C PHE A 256 -31.29 -27.68 26.85
N LYS A 257 -30.92 -28.62 27.75
CA LYS A 257 -30.45 -28.29 29.12
C LYS A 257 -29.07 -27.62 29.13
N CYS A 258 -28.36 -27.66 28.00
CA CYS A 258 -27.02 -27.11 27.89
C CYS A 258 -26.97 -25.60 27.65
N ILE A 259 -28.12 -24.95 27.44
CA ILE A 259 -28.26 -23.53 27.12
C ILE A 259 -29.29 -22.87 28.03
N ASP A 260 -29.15 -21.57 28.21
CA ASP A 260 -30.10 -20.76 28.96
C ASP A 260 -31.20 -20.22 28.05
N PHE A 261 -32.32 -19.85 28.66
CA PHE A 261 -33.44 -19.18 28.01
C PHE A 261 -33.68 -17.83 28.69
N PRO A 262 -33.69 -16.71 27.94
CA PRO A 262 -33.56 -16.56 26.49
C PRO A 262 -32.14 -16.87 25.98
N THR A 263 -32.02 -17.64 24.89
CA THR A 263 -30.73 -18.17 24.42
C THR A 263 -29.90 -17.10 23.71
N PRO A 264 -28.71 -16.72 24.24
CA PRO A 264 -27.82 -15.78 23.56
C PRO A 264 -27.04 -16.48 22.44
N ILE A 265 -26.67 -15.74 21.38
CA ILE A 265 -25.91 -16.25 20.23
C ILE A 265 -24.58 -16.91 20.66
N THR A 266 -23.97 -16.42 21.74
CA THR A 266 -22.70 -16.93 22.29
C THR A 266 -22.80 -18.40 22.71
N GLN A 267 -23.93 -18.83 23.27
CA GLN A 267 -24.14 -20.19 23.74
C GLN A 267 -24.45 -21.20 22.62
N LEU A 268 -24.73 -20.73 21.41
CA LEU A 268 -25.07 -21.65 20.31
C LEU A 268 -23.89 -22.53 19.89
N LYS A 269 -22.63 -22.09 20.10
CA LYS A 269 -21.46 -22.97 19.88
C LYS A 269 -21.49 -24.19 20.80
N LYS A 270 -21.92 -24.00 22.06
CA LYS A 270 -22.07 -25.08 23.05
C LYS A 270 -23.19 -26.04 22.61
N PHE A 271 -24.32 -25.49 22.18
CA PHE A 271 -25.45 -26.27 21.65
C PHE A 271 -25.08 -27.10 20.42
N GLU A 272 -24.38 -26.51 19.45
CA GLU A 272 -23.90 -27.18 18.22
C GLU A 272 -22.95 -28.35 18.54
N LYS A 273 -22.04 -28.17 19.49
CA LYS A 273 -21.08 -29.20 19.90
C LYS A 273 -21.77 -30.38 20.59
N ILE A 274 -22.65 -30.12 21.55
CA ILE A 274 -23.34 -31.16 22.33
C ILE A 274 -24.32 -31.96 21.48
N ASN A 275 -25.06 -31.28 20.58
CA ASN A 275 -26.08 -31.93 19.77
C ASN A 275 -25.59 -32.41 18.39
N ASN A 276 -24.31 -32.18 18.07
CA ASN A 276 -23.72 -32.47 16.76
C ASN A 276 -24.50 -31.84 15.57
N VAL A 277 -24.92 -30.58 15.72
CA VAL A 277 -25.69 -29.83 14.71
C VAL A 277 -24.92 -28.60 14.23
N THR A 278 -25.37 -27.97 13.14
CA THR A 278 -24.86 -26.65 12.70
C THR A 278 -26.00 -25.65 12.50
N ILE A 279 -25.78 -24.39 12.87
CA ILE A 279 -26.80 -23.35 12.87
C ILE A 279 -26.28 -22.09 12.15
N ASN A 280 -27.00 -21.67 11.12
CA ASN A 280 -26.86 -20.35 10.51
C ASN A 280 -27.89 -19.38 11.09
N ILE A 281 -27.53 -18.11 11.24
CA ILE A 281 -28.39 -17.05 11.73
C ILE A 281 -28.33 -15.87 10.76
N TYR A 282 -29.50 -15.39 10.37
CA TYR A 282 -29.69 -14.20 9.54
C TYR A 282 -30.47 -13.14 10.32
N SER A 283 -30.26 -11.87 10.00
CA SER A 283 -30.93 -10.71 10.61
C SER A 283 -31.25 -9.65 9.56
N LEU A 284 -32.00 -8.61 9.93
CA LEU A 284 -32.25 -7.42 9.12
C LEU A 284 -31.32 -6.28 9.55
N ASP A 285 -30.80 -5.52 8.57
CA ASP A 285 -30.09 -4.27 8.83
C ASP A 285 -31.08 -3.10 8.97
N ASP A 286 -30.54 -1.90 9.25
CA ASP A 286 -31.33 -0.66 9.41
C ASP A 286 -32.18 -0.31 8.17
N LYS A 287 -31.89 -0.90 7.00
CA LYS A 287 -32.61 -0.69 5.74
C LYS A 287 -33.56 -1.85 5.42
N ASN A 288 -33.85 -2.74 6.38
CA ASN A 288 -34.64 -3.96 6.19
C ASN A 288 -34.07 -4.91 5.13
N VAL A 289 -32.75 -4.91 4.96
CA VAL A 289 -32.02 -5.84 4.09
C VAL A 289 -31.52 -7.00 4.96
N ILE A 290 -31.97 -8.22 4.63
CA ILE A 290 -31.46 -9.46 5.20
C ILE A 290 -29.95 -9.54 4.98
N TYR A 291 -29.22 -9.85 6.04
CA TYR A 291 -27.79 -10.14 6.03
C TYR A 291 -27.46 -11.35 6.93
N PRO A 292 -26.36 -12.05 6.68
CA PRO A 292 -25.93 -13.13 7.56
C PRO A 292 -25.28 -12.60 8.84
N LEU A 293 -25.83 -12.99 9.98
CA LEU A 293 -25.31 -12.63 11.30
C LEU A 293 -24.27 -13.64 11.80
N ARG A 294 -24.49 -14.94 11.53
CA ARG A 294 -23.57 -16.03 11.85
C ARG A 294 -23.75 -17.15 10.85
N ILE A 295 -22.66 -17.63 10.27
CA ILE A 295 -22.68 -18.77 9.35
C ILE A 295 -21.59 -19.76 9.70
N THR A 296 -21.91 -21.05 9.59
CA THR A 296 -20.94 -22.14 9.70
C THR A 296 -20.20 -22.37 8.37
N ASN A 297 -18.89 -22.64 8.42
CA ASN A 297 -18.10 -22.93 7.21
C ASN A 297 -18.51 -24.25 6.55
N ILE A 298 -18.89 -25.25 7.35
CA ILE A 298 -19.27 -26.60 6.90
C ILE A 298 -20.63 -26.92 7.50
N GLU A 299 -21.62 -27.22 6.65
CA GLU A 299 -22.95 -27.65 7.07
C GLU A 299 -22.94 -29.17 7.36
N LYS A 300 -23.33 -29.57 8.58
CA LYS A 300 -23.53 -30.99 8.91
C LYS A 300 -24.86 -31.49 8.36
N LYS A 301 -25.07 -32.82 8.37
CA LYS A 301 -26.35 -33.46 7.99
C LYS A 301 -27.54 -32.84 8.73
N ASN A 302 -27.38 -32.58 10.03
CA ASN A 302 -28.36 -31.88 10.85
C ASN A 302 -28.05 -30.38 10.93
N HIS A 303 -28.50 -29.65 9.91
CA HIS A 303 -28.34 -28.20 9.80
C HIS A 303 -29.65 -27.43 10.02
N PHE A 304 -29.56 -26.23 10.58
CA PHE A 304 -30.67 -25.31 10.83
C PHE A 304 -30.34 -23.89 10.34
N ASP A 305 -31.25 -23.30 9.56
CA ASP A 305 -31.21 -21.89 9.20
C ASP A 305 -32.23 -21.14 10.06
N LEU A 306 -31.78 -20.16 10.85
CA LEU A 306 -32.62 -19.37 11.74
C LEU A 306 -32.62 -17.90 11.34
N PHE A 307 -33.74 -17.24 11.58
CA PHE A 307 -33.88 -15.80 11.48
C PHE A 307 -33.98 -15.22 12.89
N LEU A 308 -33.13 -14.26 13.21
CA LEU A 308 -33.21 -13.48 14.44
C LEU A 308 -33.75 -12.10 14.10
N PHE A 309 -34.94 -11.79 14.59
CA PHE A 309 -35.54 -10.47 14.46
C PHE A 309 -35.35 -9.71 15.76
N ASP A 310 -34.83 -8.48 15.70
CA ASP A 310 -34.56 -7.62 16.86
C ASP A 310 -35.28 -6.27 16.65
N ASP A 311 -36.17 -5.90 17.56
CA ASP A 311 -36.93 -4.64 17.55
C ASP A 311 -36.36 -3.64 18.57
N ASN A 312 -35.05 -3.68 18.80
CA ASN A 312 -34.26 -2.91 19.78
C ASN A 312 -34.55 -3.24 21.26
N ASN A 313 -35.79 -3.60 21.61
CA ASN A 313 -36.20 -3.94 22.98
C ASN A 313 -36.11 -5.44 23.26
N THR A 314 -36.58 -6.25 22.32
CA THR A 314 -36.63 -7.71 22.40
C THR A 314 -36.17 -8.33 21.08
N ALA A 315 -35.69 -9.56 21.16
CA ALA A 315 -35.33 -10.35 19.99
C ALA A 315 -36.18 -11.62 19.94
N HIS A 316 -36.37 -12.18 18.75
CA HIS A 316 -37.16 -13.39 18.53
C HIS A 316 -36.49 -14.28 17.46
N TYR A 317 -36.33 -15.57 17.78
CA TYR A 317 -35.87 -16.56 16.82
C TYR A 317 -37.05 -17.14 16.04
N CYS A 318 -36.86 -17.28 14.73
CA CYS A 318 -37.76 -17.97 13.82
C CYS A 318 -37.00 -19.02 13.01
N TYR A 319 -37.70 -20.06 12.56
CA TYR A 319 -37.11 -21.08 11.68
C TYR A 319 -37.26 -20.71 10.22
N ILE A 320 -36.18 -20.76 9.44
CA ILE A 320 -36.21 -20.56 7.99
C ILE A 320 -36.42 -21.92 7.33
N ASN A 321 -37.61 -22.14 6.76
CA ASN A 321 -37.90 -23.39 6.05
C ASN A 321 -37.43 -23.36 4.58
N ASN A 322 -37.25 -22.17 4.00
CA ASN A 322 -36.88 -22.02 2.60
C ASN A 322 -36.03 -20.75 2.39
N ILE A 323 -34.71 -20.93 2.38
CA ILE A 323 -33.74 -19.84 2.25
C ILE A 323 -33.84 -19.09 0.91
N SER A 324 -34.19 -19.81 -0.17
CA SER A 324 -34.36 -19.21 -1.51
C SER A 324 -35.50 -18.21 -1.51
N ARG A 325 -36.67 -18.59 -0.96
CA ARG A 325 -37.85 -17.73 -0.82
C ARG A 325 -37.61 -16.57 0.15
N PHE A 326 -36.83 -16.79 1.21
CA PHE A 326 -36.47 -15.78 2.21
C PHE A 326 -35.68 -14.62 1.58
N ILE A 327 -34.67 -14.92 0.76
CA ILE A 327 -33.76 -13.90 0.17
C ILE A 327 -34.27 -13.37 -1.19
N ARG A 328 -35.16 -14.09 -1.88
CA ARG A 328 -35.56 -13.82 -3.28
C ARG A 328 -35.87 -12.35 -3.58
N SER A 329 -36.66 -11.69 -2.74
CA SER A 329 -37.09 -10.30 -2.97
C SER A 329 -35.95 -9.29 -2.99
N GLN A 330 -34.78 -9.64 -2.46
CA GLN A 330 -33.58 -8.80 -2.51
C GLN A 330 -32.74 -9.04 -3.76
N ARG A 331 -33.03 -10.10 -4.51
CA ARG A 331 -32.20 -10.56 -5.65
C ARG A 331 -32.90 -10.37 -6.98
N THR A 332 -34.19 -10.69 -7.05
CA THR A 332 -34.94 -10.64 -8.31
C THR A 332 -36.36 -10.19 -8.08
N LYS A 333 -36.90 -9.44 -9.05
CA LYS A 333 -38.34 -9.17 -9.14
C LYS A 333 -39.13 -10.41 -9.59
N ASN A 334 -38.46 -11.37 -10.24
CA ASN A 334 -39.07 -12.58 -10.81
C ASN A 334 -39.38 -13.64 -9.74
N CYS A 335 -40.37 -14.50 -10.03
CA CYS A 335 -40.87 -15.49 -9.09
C CYS A 335 -40.14 -16.85 -9.08
N LEU A 336 -39.12 -17.04 -9.92
CA LEU A 336 -38.42 -18.32 -10.10
C LEU A 336 -37.60 -18.73 -8.86
N LYS A 337 -37.44 -20.05 -8.66
CA LYS A 337 -36.57 -20.63 -7.62
C LYS A 337 -35.11 -20.31 -7.94
N LEU A 338 -34.43 -19.63 -7.02
CA LEU A 338 -33.01 -19.30 -7.13
C LEU A 338 -32.16 -20.29 -6.35
N ILE A 339 -31.05 -20.74 -6.95
CA ILE A 339 -29.99 -21.44 -6.23
C ILE A 339 -29.08 -20.37 -5.63
N ILE A 340 -28.94 -20.31 -4.31
CA ILE A 340 -28.28 -19.19 -3.62
C ILE A 340 -27.19 -19.71 -2.68
N CYS A 341 -26.04 -19.06 -2.69
CA CYS A 341 -25.04 -19.24 -1.66
C CYS A 341 -25.51 -18.62 -0.34
N LYS A 342 -25.70 -19.44 0.70
CA LYS A 342 -26.10 -19.01 2.04
C LYS A 342 -25.15 -17.98 2.69
N ARG A 343 -23.89 -17.88 2.22
CA ARG A 343 -22.87 -17.02 2.81
C ARG A 343 -22.80 -15.60 2.28
N CYS A 344 -22.88 -15.44 0.96
CA CYS A 344 -22.73 -14.14 0.29
C CYS A 344 -23.97 -13.74 -0.52
N PHE A 345 -24.98 -14.60 -0.57
CA PHE A 345 -26.21 -14.45 -1.36
C PHE A 345 -26.03 -14.36 -2.87
N THR A 346 -24.86 -14.75 -3.38
CA THR A 346 -24.65 -14.97 -4.82
C THR A 346 -25.62 -16.01 -5.34
N SER A 347 -26.32 -15.70 -6.43
CA SER A 347 -27.36 -16.52 -7.03
C SER A 347 -26.88 -17.15 -8.33
N PHE A 348 -27.22 -18.42 -8.53
CA PHE A 348 -26.90 -19.22 -9.70
C PHE A 348 -28.20 -19.51 -10.46
N GLY A 349 -28.19 -19.25 -11.76
CA GLY A 349 -29.33 -19.53 -12.62
C GLY A 349 -29.53 -21.04 -12.79
N ASN A 350 -30.76 -21.49 -13.00
CA ASN A 350 -31.05 -22.91 -13.24
C ASN A 350 -30.72 -23.34 -14.67
N LYS A 351 -30.54 -22.39 -15.60
CA LYS A 351 -30.23 -22.66 -17.01
C LYS A 351 -28.71 -22.63 -17.25
N PRO A 352 -28.18 -23.49 -18.14
CA PRO A 352 -26.79 -23.47 -18.56
C PRO A 352 -26.35 -22.12 -19.10
N CYS A 353 -25.16 -21.68 -18.67
CA CYS A 353 -24.52 -20.47 -19.18
C CYS A 353 -23.05 -20.78 -19.50
N LYS A 354 -22.61 -20.51 -20.74
CA LYS A 354 -21.21 -20.74 -21.15
C LYS A 354 -20.21 -19.84 -20.43
N SER A 355 -20.64 -18.66 -19.99
CA SER A 355 -19.77 -17.63 -19.41
C SER A 355 -19.85 -17.50 -17.89
N LYS A 356 -20.73 -18.26 -17.21
CA LYS A 356 -20.95 -18.17 -15.75
C LYS A 356 -21.23 -19.53 -15.14
N LEU A 357 -20.82 -19.69 -13.88
CA LEU A 357 -21.27 -20.81 -13.05
C LEU A 357 -22.80 -20.77 -12.90
N TRP A 358 -23.44 -21.92 -13.03
CA TRP A 358 -24.88 -22.09 -12.99
C TRP A 358 -25.26 -23.41 -12.30
N GLY A 359 -26.52 -23.56 -11.91
CA GLY A 359 -27.00 -24.77 -11.25
C GLY A 359 -26.39 -25.02 -9.86
N GLU A 360 -26.62 -26.21 -9.34
CA GLU A 360 -26.06 -26.64 -8.05
C GLU A 360 -24.55 -26.91 -8.14
N THR A 361 -24.09 -27.41 -9.28
CA THR A 361 -22.66 -27.62 -9.56
C THR A 361 -21.87 -26.31 -9.55
N GLY A 362 -22.45 -25.24 -10.11
CA GLY A 362 -21.88 -23.90 -10.04
C GLY A 362 -21.79 -23.35 -8.62
N LEU A 363 -22.81 -23.60 -7.79
CA LEU A 363 -22.78 -23.25 -6.38
C LEU A 363 -21.68 -24.01 -5.62
N ILE A 364 -21.51 -25.30 -5.86
CA ILE A 364 -20.49 -26.13 -5.21
C ILE A 364 -19.08 -25.60 -5.52
N ARG A 365 -18.76 -25.39 -6.79
CA ARG A 365 -17.47 -24.79 -7.21
C ARG A 365 -17.24 -23.41 -6.58
N TYR A 366 -18.27 -22.58 -6.56
CA TYR A 366 -18.16 -21.24 -5.98
C TYR A 366 -17.96 -21.27 -4.44
N LYS A 367 -18.57 -22.22 -3.74
CA LYS A 367 -18.46 -22.33 -2.26
C LYS A 367 -17.01 -22.49 -1.81
N GLU A 368 -16.19 -23.25 -2.54
CA GLU A 368 -14.76 -23.44 -2.23
C GLU A 368 -13.99 -22.11 -2.20
N MET A 369 -14.28 -21.22 -3.14
CA MET A 369 -13.72 -19.86 -3.16
C MET A 369 -14.34 -18.97 -2.09
N CYS A 370 -15.66 -19.05 -1.91
CA CYS A 370 -16.41 -18.19 -0.99
C CYS A 370 -15.99 -18.39 0.49
N ILE A 371 -15.68 -19.63 0.89
CA ILE A 371 -15.26 -19.96 2.27
C ILE A 371 -13.93 -19.28 2.64
N LYS A 372 -13.02 -19.10 1.67
CA LYS A 372 -11.70 -18.46 1.89
C LYS A 372 -11.81 -16.95 2.18
N ASN A 373 -12.93 -16.31 1.82
CA ASN A 373 -13.14 -14.88 1.99
C ASN A 373 -13.87 -14.54 3.30
N LYS A 374 -13.63 -13.33 3.84
CA LYS A 374 -14.39 -12.81 4.99
C LYS A 374 -15.89 -12.76 4.68
N LEU A 375 -16.71 -12.95 5.71
CA LEU A 375 -18.16 -12.80 5.63
C LEU A 375 -18.51 -11.37 5.16
N GLY A 376 -19.17 -11.28 4.02
CA GLY A 376 -19.55 -10.00 3.43
C GLY A 376 -20.24 -10.21 2.08
N ARG A 377 -21.25 -9.38 1.82
CA ARG A 377 -21.86 -9.27 0.50
C ARG A 377 -20.88 -8.52 -0.40
N LEU A 378 -20.47 -9.14 -1.50
CA LEU A 378 -19.72 -8.45 -2.55
C LEU A 378 -20.71 -7.56 -3.31
N ILE A 379 -20.63 -6.25 -3.09
CA ILE A 379 -21.36 -5.26 -3.88
C ILE A 379 -20.50 -5.00 -5.11
N MET A 380 -20.96 -5.51 -6.25
CA MET A 380 -20.38 -5.12 -7.54
C MET A 380 -20.78 -3.67 -7.82
N PHE A 381 -19.87 -2.90 -8.42
CA PHE A 381 -20.17 -1.55 -8.90
C PHE A 381 -21.38 -1.57 -9.84
N GLU A 382 -22.14 -0.48 -9.87
CA GLU A 382 -23.23 -0.32 -10.82
C GLU A 382 -22.66 -0.32 -12.25
N LYS A 383 -23.34 -1.03 -13.15
CA LYS A 383 -22.97 -1.06 -14.57
C LYS A 383 -22.91 0.38 -15.10
N GLY A 384 -21.79 0.74 -15.73
CA GLY A 384 -21.66 1.98 -16.50
C GLY A 384 -20.59 2.97 -16.03
N ASN A 385 -20.21 2.99 -14.74
CA ASN A 385 -19.26 4.01 -14.24
C ASN A 385 -17.86 3.45 -13.90
N ASP A 386 -17.76 2.21 -13.43
CA ASP A 386 -16.51 1.58 -12.98
C ASP A 386 -16.32 0.14 -13.51
N ASP A 387 -17.02 -0.23 -14.59
CA ASP A 387 -16.93 -1.58 -15.18
C ASP A 387 -15.53 -1.91 -15.71
N PHE A 388 -14.72 -0.88 -15.98
CA PHE A 388 -13.38 -1.00 -16.55
C PHE A 388 -12.38 -0.13 -15.79
N ILE A 389 -11.24 -0.72 -15.43
CA ILE A 389 -10.09 0.01 -14.91
C ILE A 389 -9.21 0.36 -16.10
N TYR A 390 -9.08 1.64 -16.39
CA TYR A 390 -8.19 2.14 -17.44
C TYR A 390 -6.88 2.62 -16.82
N PHE A 391 -5.77 2.39 -17.52
CA PHE A 391 -4.50 3.01 -17.16
C PHE A 391 -4.64 4.54 -17.24
N LYS A 392 -4.05 5.29 -16.30
CA LYS A 392 -4.16 6.77 -16.27
C LYS A 392 -2.84 7.48 -16.53
N ASN A 393 -1.71 6.84 -16.19
CA ASN A 393 -0.38 7.47 -16.21
C ASN A 393 0.35 7.26 -17.53
N TYR A 394 -0.34 7.54 -18.64
CA TYR A 394 0.19 7.28 -19.98
C TYR A 394 1.44 8.08 -20.35
N LYS A 395 1.76 9.16 -19.65
CA LYS A 395 3.06 9.83 -19.81
C LYS A 395 4.25 8.88 -19.56
N ASN A 396 4.07 7.84 -18.74
CA ASN A 396 5.10 6.84 -18.42
C ASN A 396 5.27 5.80 -19.54
N THR A 397 4.44 5.81 -20.59
CA THR A 397 4.63 4.93 -21.75
C THR A 397 5.61 5.53 -22.77
N GLN A 398 6.02 6.79 -22.58
CA GLN A 398 7.02 7.43 -23.43
C GLN A 398 8.42 7.13 -22.89
N ARG A 399 9.30 6.69 -23.78
CA ARG A 399 10.71 6.52 -23.43
C ARG A 399 11.36 7.87 -23.16
N ILE A 400 12.01 8.00 -22.01
CA ILE A 400 12.78 9.19 -21.63
C ILE A 400 14.02 9.28 -22.53
N PRO A 401 14.22 10.39 -23.27
CA PRO A 401 15.23 10.48 -24.33
C PRO A 401 16.66 10.67 -23.83
N ILE A 402 16.84 11.23 -22.63
CA ILE A 402 18.14 11.46 -22.00
C ILE A 402 18.10 10.90 -20.59
N VAL A 403 19.01 9.97 -20.29
CA VAL A 403 19.22 9.42 -18.95
C VAL A 403 20.70 9.46 -18.61
N ILE A 404 21.01 9.54 -17.32
CA ILE A 404 22.39 9.59 -16.84
C ILE A 404 22.60 8.40 -15.90
N TYR A 405 23.68 7.65 -16.09
CA TYR A 405 24.13 6.62 -15.16
C TYR A 405 25.34 7.15 -14.41
N ALA A 406 25.40 6.99 -13.10
CA ALA A 406 26.49 7.54 -12.31
C ALA A 406 26.83 6.64 -11.12
N ASP A 407 28.06 6.78 -10.65
CA ASP A 407 28.57 6.09 -9.47
C ASP A 407 29.70 6.90 -8.80
N PHE A 408 29.94 6.62 -7.51
CA PHE A 408 30.97 7.28 -6.69
C PHE A 408 31.89 6.25 -6.06
N GLU A 409 33.17 6.62 -5.91
CA GLU A 409 34.10 5.89 -5.06
C GLU A 409 34.54 6.74 -3.89
N CYS A 410 34.84 6.08 -2.77
CA CYS A 410 35.22 6.72 -1.52
C CYS A 410 36.50 6.10 -0.95
N ILE A 411 37.33 6.96 -0.35
CA ILE A 411 38.39 6.55 0.55
C ILE A 411 37.77 6.20 1.90
N LEU A 412 38.20 5.07 2.48
CA LEU A 412 37.74 4.61 3.79
C LEU A 412 38.74 5.03 4.87
N ASN A 413 38.59 6.23 5.41
CA ASN A 413 39.46 6.70 6.50
C ASN A 413 39.09 5.96 7.80
N PRO A 414 39.96 5.09 8.36
CA PRO A 414 39.69 4.45 9.65
C PRO A 414 39.60 5.51 10.73
N LYS A 415 38.51 5.49 11.50
CA LYS A 415 38.33 6.45 12.60
C LYS A 415 38.89 5.81 13.87
N GLN A 416 39.93 6.39 14.45
CA GLN A 416 40.44 5.90 15.74
C GLN A 416 39.33 5.95 16.80
N PRO A 417 39.22 4.93 17.67
CA PRO A 417 38.14 4.79 18.65
C PRO A 417 38.06 5.91 19.71
N ASP A 418 39.01 6.84 19.77
CA ASP A 418 39.28 7.61 21.00
C ASP A 418 38.73 9.05 21.06
N LYS A 419 37.75 9.43 20.24
CA LYS A 419 37.17 10.80 20.30
C LYS A 419 35.70 10.91 20.72
N PHE A 420 35.06 9.83 21.17
CA PHE A 420 33.66 9.83 21.64
C PHE A 420 33.48 9.39 23.10
N PHE A 421 34.43 9.66 23.97
CA PHE A 421 34.16 9.75 25.41
C PHE A 421 33.55 11.12 25.74
N GLN A 422 32.36 11.41 25.21
CA GLN A 422 31.53 12.46 25.78
C GLN A 422 30.48 11.79 26.68
N ASN A 423 30.60 12.04 27.99
CA ASN A 423 29.61 11.76 29.03
C ASN A 423 29.32 10.27 29.35
N GLY A 424 30.36 9.43 29.41
CA GLY A 424 30.29 8.13 30.12
C GLY A 424 29.30 7.08 29.58
N LYS A 425 28.60 7.34 28.47
CA LYS A 425 27.68 6.40 27.83
C LYS A 425 28.33 5.79 26.59
N LYS A 426 28.57 4.48 26.61
CA LYS A 426 28.99 3.73 25.42
C LYS A 426 27.91 3.88 24.34
N PRO A 427 28.22 4.39 23.14
CA PRO A 427 27.26 4.37 22.05
C PRO A 427 27.00 2.92 21.63
N ASN A 428 25.73 2.57 21.37
CA ASN A 428 25.34 1.22 20.89
C ASN A 428 25.88 0.89 19.48
N THR A 429 26.50 1.85 18.80
CA THR A 429 27.04 1.69 17.45
C THR A 429 28.42 2.33 17.37
N HIS A 430 29.42 1.54 16.96
CA HIS A 430 30.78 1.99 16.71
C HIS A 430 30.93 2.39 15.24
N ILE A 431 31.40 3.62 14.98
CA ILE A 431 31.73 4.07 13.62
C ILE A 431 33.13 3.56 13.31
N THR A 432 33.26 2.62 12.37
CA THR A 432 34.56 2.01 11.99
C THR A 432 35.34 2.89 11.02
N HIS A 433 34.67 3.40 9.97
CA HIS A 433 35.29 4.20 8.92
C HIS A 433 34.52 5.50 8.67
N LEU A 434 35.25 6.54 8.25
CA LEU A 434 34.72 7.76 7.66
C LEU A 434 34.91 7.71 6.16
N HIS A 435 33.82 7.84 5.42
CA HIS A 435 33.86 7.73 3.97
C HIS A 435 34.06 9.11 3.37
N LYS A 436 35.19 9.31 2.69
CA LYS A 436 35.53 10.56 2.01
C LYS A 436 35.43 10.35 0.51
N LEU A 437 34.67 11.21 -0.18
CA LEU A 437 34.52 11.14 -1.63
C LEU A 437 35.90 11.22 -2.31
N MET A 438 36.19 10.24 -3.16
CA MET A 438 37.45 10.11 -3.87
C MET A 438 37.28 10.47 -5.34
N SER A 439 36.39 9.75 -6.03
CA SER A 439 36.12 9.97 -7.45
C SER A 439 34.64 9.75 -7.75
N TYR A 440 34.20 10.25 -8.90
CA TYR A 440 32.84 10.07 -9.38
C TYR A 440 32.82 10.04 -10.88
N ARG A 441 31.85 9.30 -11.43
CA ARG A 441 31.79 9.09 -12.87
C ARG A 441 30.36 9.01 -13.34
N PHE A 442 30.08 9.61 -14.49
CA PHE A 442 28.76 9.53 -15.09
C PHE A 442 28.81 9.30 -16.60
N TYR A 443 27.79 8.58 -17.10
CA TYR A 443 27.57 8.26 -18.50
C TYR A 443 26.21 8.80 -18.94
N VAL A 444 26.22 9.70 -19.93
CA VAL A 444 25.00 10.28 -20.49
C VAL A 444 24.53 9.43 -21.67
N LYS A 445 23.43 8.73 -21.49
CA LYS A 445 22.79 7.94 -22.52
C LYS A 445 21.71 8.75 -23.22
N VAL A 446 21.86 8.89 -24.53
CA VAL A 446 20.89 9.56 -25.42
C VAL A 446 20.26 8.53 -26.34
N ASP A 447 18.93 8.58 -26.46
CA ASP A 447 18.20 7.82 -27.45
C ASP A 447 18.23 8.56 -28.80
N TYR A 448 19.00 8.02 -29.76
CA TYR A 448 19.16 8.59 -31.10
C TYR A 448 17.95 8.40 -32.01
N ASN A 449 17.00 7.52 -31.64
CA ASN A 449 15.72 7.42 -32.34
C ASN A 449 14.82 8.61 -32.01
N ILE A 450 15.07 9.29 -30.88
CA ILE A 450 14.31 10.46 -30.41
C ILE A 450 15.11 11.75 -30.60
N ILE A 451 16.42 11.77 -30.36
CA ILE A 451 17.26 12.97 -30.49
C ILE A 451 18.25 12.79 -31.64
N SER A 452 18.14 13.65 -32.66
CA SER A 452 19.03 13.58 -33.82
C SER A 452 20.50 13.86 -33.47
N LYS A 453 21.42 13.20 -34.18
CA LYS A 453 22.88 13.43 -34.05
C LYS A 453 23.27 14.90 -34.28
N LYS A 454 22.50 15.64 -35.08
CA LYS A 454 22.68 17.09 -35.36
C LYS A 454 22.43 17.93 -34.10
N LEU A 455 21.33 17.68 -33.39
CA LEU A 455 21.01 18.39 -32.14
C LEU A 455 22.07 18.15 -31.07
N ILE A 456 22.54 16.91 -30.93
CA ILE A 456 23.56 16.56 -29.92
C ILE A 456 24.90 17.27 -30.20
N LYS A 457 25.30 17.41 -31.47
CA LYS A 457 26.49 18.19 -31.86
C LYS A 457 26.29 19.68 -31.57
N LYS A 458 25.12 20.24 -31.88
CA LYS A 458 24.78 21.66 -31.63
C LYS A 458 24.88 22.02 -30.14
N PHE A 459 24.36 21.16 -29.27
CA PHE A 459 24.31 21.42 -27.83
C PHE A 459 25.52 20.90 -27.03
N LYS A 460 26.55 20.38 -27.71
CA LYS A 460 27.80 19.88 -27.09
C LYS A 460 27.57 18.90 -25.93
N ILE A 461 26.59 18.00 -26.04
CA ILE A 461 26.32 17.00 -24.98
C ILE A 461 27.52 16.04 -24.88
N PRO A 462 28.09 15.83 -23.67
CA PRO A 462 29.23 14.94 -23.50
C PRO A 462 28.88 13.50 -23.89
N ARG A 463 29.73 12.87 -24.71
CA ARG A 463 29.53 11.51 -25.27
C ARG A 463 30.43 10.44 -24.66
N LYS A 464 31.46 10.85 -23.91
CA LYS A 464 32.38 9.95 -23.20
C LYS A 464 32.02 9.95 -21.72
N VAL A 465 32.53 8.96 -20.98
CA VAL A 465 32.38 8.95 -19.52
C VAL A 465 33.21 10.11 -18.95
N VAL A 466 32.56 11.23 -18.66
CA VAL A 466 33.17 12.53 -18.34
C VAL A 466 33.21 12.71 -16.83
N MET A 467 34.34 13.19 -16.31
CA MET A 467 34.39 13.86 -15.01
C MET A 467 33.99 15.33 -15.18
N TYR A 468 33.18 15.84 -14.26
CA TYR A 468 32.81 17.24 -14.04
C TYR A 468 31.58 17.87 -14.73
N ARG A 469 30.99 18.82 -13.95
CA ARG A 469 29.72 19.56 -14.02
C ARG A 469 29.50 20.37 -15.31
N GLY A 470 28.26 20.44 -15.79
CA GLY A 470 27.90 21.40 -16.85
C GLY A 470 26.41 21.55 -17.21
N ASN A 471 25.93 22.78 -17.08
CA ASN A 471 24.67 23.33 -17.61
C ASN A 471 24.61 23.24 -19.14
N LYS A 472 23.55 22.62 -19.72
CA LYS A 472 22.99 22.86 -21.09
C LYS A 472 21.90 21.87 -21.57
N ILE A 473 21.26 21.09 -20.69
CA ILE A 473 20.22 20.12 -21.12
C ILE A 473 18.84 20.77 -21.34
N ASN A 474 18.57 21.91 -20.70
CA ASN A 474 17.23 22.52 -20.68
C ASN A 474 16.70 22.91 -22.08
N ASP A 475 17.57 23.31 -23.00
CA ASP A 475 17.15 23.81 -24.32
C ASP A 475 16.62 22.70 -25.25
N ILE A 476 17.00 21.44 -25.01
CA ILE A 476 16.49 20.28 -25.77
C ILE A 476 15.02 20.03 -25.44
N TYR A 477 14.64 20.13 -24.17
CA TYR A 477 13.27 19.90 -23.70
C TYR A 477 12.30 21.03 -24.10
N LYS A 478 12.81 22.17 -24.56
CA LYS A 478 11.99 23.28 -25.09
C LYS A 478 11.69 23.15 -26.59
N THR A 479 12.26 22.16 -27.29
CA THR A 479 12.06 21.97 -28.72
C THR A 479 10.71 21.30 -29.00
N ASN A 480 9.84 21.95 -29.76
CA ASN A 480 8.52 21.44 -30.16
C ASN A 480 8.37 21.49 -31.69
N LEU A 481 8.77 20.41 -32.38
CA LEU A 481 8.67 20.29 -33.83
C LEU A 481 7.23 19.93 -34.26
N PRO A 482 6.75 20.51 -35.38
CA PRO A 482 5.49 20.10 -35.99
C PRO A 482 5.60 18.67 -36.56
N ILE A 483 4.46 18.04 -36.82
CA ILE A 483 4.40 16.69 -37.39
C ILE A 483 5.00 16.66 -38.79
N ASN A 484 5.82 15.64 -39.06
CA ASN A 484 6.34 15.36 -40.40
C ASN A 484 5.19 14.87 -41.30
N LYS A 485 5.31 15.06 -42.63
CA LYS A 485 4.32 14.57 -43.59
C LYS A 485 4.18 13.04 -43.46
N LEU A 486 2.97 12.55 -43.19
CA LEU A 486 2.71 11.12 -42.99
C LEU A 486 3.01 10.32 -44.26
N THR A 487 3.48 9.09 -44.07
CA THR A 487 3.58 8.12 -45.16
C THR A 487 2.18 7.62 -45.57
N LEU A 488 2.04 7.12 -46.80
CA LEU A 488 0.77 6.58 -47.32
C LEU A 488 0.20 5.44 -46.45
N LYS A 489 1.07 4.66 -45.78
CA LYS A 489 0.68 3.58 -44.86
C LYS A 489 0.11 4.14 -43.56
N GLU A 490 0.74 5.17 -43.00
CA GLU A 490 0.30 5.82 -41.76
C GLU A 490 -1.01 6.57 -41.95
N GLU A 491 -1.20 7.25 -43.09
CA GLU A 491 -2.45 7.94 -43.38
C GLU A 491 -3.61 6.94 -43.56
N LYS A 492 -3.37 5.79 -44.23
CA LYS A 492 -4.35 4.70 -44.31
C LYS A 492 -4.70 4.13 -42.94
N ASN A 493 -3.72 3.94 -42.06
CA ASN A 493 -3.94 3.46 -40.69
C ASN A 493 -4.73 4.48 -39.87
N PHE A 494 -4.36 5.76 -39.97
CA PHE A 494 -5.10 6.85 -39.32
C PHE A 494 -6.55 6.84 -39.80
N GLN A 495 -6.85 6.82 -41.09
CA GLN A 495 -8.22 6.81 -41.60
C GLN A 495 -9.04 5.61 -41.10
N LYS A 496 -8.45 4.40 -41.08
CA LYS A 496 -9.13 3.16 -40.63
C LYS A 496 -9.42 3.10 -39.13
N ALA A 497 -8.70 3.84 -38.28
CA ALA A 497 -8.88 3.78 -36.84
C ALA A 497 -10.29 4.28 -36.40
N LYS A 498 -11.11 3.38 -35.85
CA LYS A 498 -12.46 3.68 -35.31
C LYS A 498 -12.45 3.92 -33.79
N VAL A 499 -11.38 3.52 -33.13
CA VAL A 499 -11.22 3.56 -31.68
C VAL A 499 -9.94 4.30 -31.35
N CYS A 500 -9.95 5.11 -30.29
CA CYS A 500 -8.74 5.70 -29.75
C CYS A 500 -7.83 4.59 -29.25
N GLU A 501 -6.63 4.46 -29.83
CA GLU A 501 -5.67 3.41 -29.46
C GLU A 501 -5.18 3.51 -28.00
N LYS A 502 -5.51 4.61 -27.31
CA LYS A 502 -5.10 4.88 -25.94
C LYS A 502 -6.19 4.63 -24.89
N CYS A 503 -7.33 5.29 -25.00
CA CYS A 503 -8.45 5.08 -24.06
C CYS A 503 -9.39 3.95 -24.48
N LEU A 504 -9.17 3.34 -25.65
CA LEU A 504 -9.98 2.27 -26.22
C LEU A 504 -11.47 2.63 -26.41
N LEU A 505 -11.79 3.92 -26.34
CA LEU A 505 -13.13 4.44 -26.62
C LEU A 505 -13.30 4.69 -28.11
N ASN A 506 -14.45 4.30 -28.64
CA ASN A 506 -14.84 4.57 -30.02
C ASN A 506 -14.96 6.09 -30.24
N PHE A 507 -14.38 6.59 -31.32
CA PHE A 507 -14.40 8.02 -31.64
C PHE A 507 -15.82 8.54 -31.90
N LYS A 508 -16.64 7.76 -32.61
CA LYS A 508 -18.02 8.15 -32.94
C LYS A 508 -18.93 8.06 -31.73
N ASP A 509 -18.95 6.90 -31.06
CA ASP A 509 -19.90 6.64 -29.97
C ASP A 509 -19.69 7.54 -28.75
N ASN A 510 -18.46 8.04 -28.55
CA ASN A 510 -18.09 8.88 -27.40
C ASN A 510 -17.83 10.34 -27.79
N ASN A 511 -18.17 10.74 -29.04
CA ASN A 511 -17.98 12.08 -29.58
C ASN A 511 -16.54 12.63 -29.37
N LEU A 512 -15.54 11.78 -29.62
CA LEU A 512 -14.12 12.11 -29.42
C LEU A 512 -13.48 12.57 -30.72
N LEU A 513 -12.81 13.72 -30.67
CA LEU A 513 -12.03 14.24 -31.80
C LEU A 513 -10.75 13.44 -32.01
N LYS A 514 -10.55 12.99 -33.24
CA LYS A 514 -9.44 12.16 -33.69
C LYS A 514 -8.22 13.00 -34.05
N VAL A 515 -7.07 12.70 -33.45
CA VAL A 515 -5.81 13.43 -33.66
C VAL A 515 -4.65 12.49 -33.98
N ARG A 516 -3.69 13.03 -34.73
CA ARG A 516 -2.45 12.36 -35.09
C ARG A 516 -1.42 12.62 -34.00
N ASP A 517 -1.13 11.62 -33.16
CA ASP A 517 -0.07 11.72 -32.14
C ASP A 517 1.30 11.66 -32.83
N HIS A 518 2.22 12.53 -32.43
CA HIS A 518 3.58 12.58 -32.96
C HIS A 518 4.61 12.87 -31.88
N CYS A 519 5.86 12.54 -32.18
CA CYS A 519 7.00 12.87 -31.34
C CYS A 519 7.36 14.35 -31.51
N HIS A 520 7.22 15.19 -30.48
CA HIS A 520 7.53 16.62 -30.58
C HIS A 520 9.03 16.93 -30.73
N ILE A 521 9.91 15.93 -30.55
CA ILE A 521 11.36 16.09 -30.74
C ILE A 521 11.81 15.70 -32.15
N THR A 522 11.12 14.73 -32.80
CA THR A 522 11.49 14.25 -34.15
C THR A 522 10.49 14.62 -35.25
N GLY A 523 9.27 15.00 -34.90
CA GLY A 523 8.14 15.19 -35.82
C GLY A 523 7.46 13.88 -36.26
N ASN A 524 7.96 12.69 -35.89
CA ASN A 524 7.45 11.43 -36.44
C ASN A 524 6.08 11.04 -35.88
N TYR A 525 5.18 10.56 -36.76
CA TYR A 525 3.88 10.02 -36.38
C TYR A 525 4.02 8.77 -35.51
N ARG A 526 3.16 8.64 -34.50
CA ARG A 526 3.16 7.52 -33.54
C ARG A 526 1.92 6.65 -33.68
N ARG A 527 0.74 7.25 -33.56
CA ARG A 527 -0.55 6.53 -33.48
C ARG A 527 -1.75 7.46 -33.58
N CYS A 528 -2.95 6.87 -33.68
CA CYS A 528 -4.21 7.59 -33.69
C CYS A 528 -4.87 7.62 -32.29
N ILE A 529 -5.06 8.81 -31.72
CA ILE A 529 -5.66 8.99 -30.38
C ILE A 529 -6.69 10.11 -30.36
N CYS A 530 -7.40 10.29 -29.24
CA CYS A 530 -8.29 11.43 -29.06
C CYS A 530 -7.58 12.66 -28.47
N VAL A 531 -8.13 13.86 -28.68
CA VAL A 531 -7.58 15.13 -28.18
C VAL A 531 -7.27 15.10 -26.68
N LYS A 532 -8.22 14.61 -25.86
CA LYS A 532 -8.04 14.49 -24.41
C LYS A 532 -6.86 13.59 -24.05
N CYS A 533 -6.70 12.50 -24.78
CA CYS A 533 -5.58 11.57 -24.64
C CYS A 533 -4.25 12.19 -25.07
N ASN A 534 -4.25 13.05 -26.09
CA ASN A 534 -3.07 13.75 -26.58
C ASN A 534 -2.52 14.75 -25.56
N PHE A 535 -3.38 15.56 -24.93
CA PHE A 535 -2.95 16.50 -23.89
C PHE A 535 -2.29 15.83 -22.68
N GLN A 536 -2.55 14.55 -22.43
CA GLN A 536 -1.91 13.79 -21.37
C GLN A 536 -0.51 13.24 -21.76
N LEU A 537 -0.12 13.32 -23.03
CA LEU A 537 1.17 12.86 -23.55
C LEU A 537 2.18 14.02 -23.56
N THR A 538 2.52 14.53 -22.39
CA THR A 538 3.58 15.53 -22.24
C THR A 538 4.92 14.87 -21.98
N TYR A 539 5.99 15.37 -22.60
CA TYR A 539 7.35 14.94 -22.24
C TYR A 539 7.64 15.29 -20.78
N PRO A 540 8.33 14.40 -20.05
CA PRO A 540 8.80 14.73 -18.72
C PRO A 540 9.78 15.89 -18.80
N SER A 541 9.59 16.89 -17.96
CA SER A 541 10.52 18.01 -17.82
C SER A 541 11.62 17.70 -16.80
N PHE A 542 12.11 16.47 -16.80
CA PHE A 542 13.17 16.04 -15.91
C PHE A 542 14.14 15.08 -16.59
N VAL A 543 15.37 15.02 -16.06
CA VAL A 543 16.37 14.02 -16.45
C VAL A 543 16.64 13.10 -15.26
N PRO A 544 16.40 11.78 -15.39
CA PRO A 544 16.74 10.83 -14.34
C PRO A 544 18.25 10.53 -14.33
N ILE A 545 18.81 10.50 -13.12
CA ILE A 545 20.16 10.02 -12.83
C ILE A 545 20.04 8.72 -12.03
N PHE A 546 20.57 7.66 -12.60
CA PHE A 546 20.55 6.32 -12.06
C PHE A 546 21.83 6.00 -11.31
N PHE A 547 21.66 5.57 -10.06
CA PHE A 547 22.69 4.96 -9.23
C PHE A 547 22.26 3.53 -8.88
N HIS A 548 23.21 2.63 -8.65
CA HIS A 548 22.91 1.29 -8.17
C HIS A 548 23.17 1.22 -6.66
N LYS A 549 22.10 1.15 -5.86
CA LYS A 549 22.12 1.29 -4.39
C LYS A 549 22.40 2.73 -3.92
N LEU A 550 21.69 3.68 -4.53
CA LEU A 550 21.71 5.12 -4.23
C LEU A 550 21.61 5.46 -2.73
N ALA A 551 21.06 4.58 -1.90
CA ALA A 551 20.95 4.82 -0.46
C ALA A 551 22.29 5.21 0.19
N TYR A 552 23.40 4.63 -0.27
CA TYR A 552 24.75 5.00 0.19
C TYR A 552 25.17 6.37 -0.34
N ASP A 553 25.15 6.55 -1.67
CA ASP A 553 25.62 7.76 -2.35
C ASP A 553 24.79 9.01 -2.06
N SER A 554 23.51 8.81 -1.75
CA SER A 554 22.56 9.89 -1.47
C SER A 554 23.02 10.79 -0.32
N HIS A 555 23.78 10.26 0.64
CA HIS A 555 24.30 11.04 1.76
C HIS A 555 25.28 12.13 1.31
N PHE A 556 26.13 11.85 0.33
CA PHE A 556 27.06 12.85 -0.22
C PHE A 556 26.33 13.89 -1.04
N ILE A 557 25.37 13.46 -1.87
CA ILE A 557 24.63 14.37 -2.75
C ILE A 557 23.73 15.30 -1.95
N ILE A 558 22.95 14.77 -1.01
CA ILE A 558 21.94 15.55 -0.27
C ILE A 558 22.59 16.60 0.64
N ARG A 559 23.75 16.28 1.24
CA ARG A 559 24.53 17.24 2.04
C ARG A 559 24.85 18.50 1.22
N GLU A 560 25.32 18.33 -0.01
CA GLU A 560 25.66 19.44 -0.90
C GLU A 560 24.43 20.13 -1.51
N LEU A 561 23.35 19.39 -1.77
CA LEU A 561 22.09 19.97 -2.29
C LEU A 561 21.37 20.84 -1.26
N GLY A 562 21.60 20.60 0.04
CA GLY A 562 21.06 21.41 1.15
C GLY A 562 21.68 22.79 1.26
N CYS A 563 22.87 23.01 0.67
CA CYS A 563 23.58 24.29 0.71
C CYS A 563 23.10 25.31 -0.34
N ASN A 564 22.09 24.96 -1.16
CA ASN A 564 21.63 25.79 -2.29
C ASN A 564 20.17 26.21 -2.14
N ASP A 565 19.86 27.50 -2.37
CA ASP A 565 18.54 28.16 -2.20
C ASP A 565 17.40 27.69 -3.13
N LYS A 566 17.62 26.66 -3.97
CA LYS A 566 16.58 26.13 -4.87
C LYS A 566 15.80 24.98 -4.22
N ASP A 567 14.52 24.85 -4.56
CA ASP A 567 13.65 23.81 -4.01
C ASP A 567 14.21 22.38 -4.24
N ASN A 568 14.20 21.61 -3.16
CA ASN A 568 14.55 20.19 -3.12
C ASN A 568 13.26 19.38 -2.92
N HIS A 569 12.94 18.50 -3.86
CA HIS A 569 11.81 17.57 -3.70
C HIS A 569 12.32 16.20 -3.26
N VAL A 570 12.02 15.80 -2.03
CA VAL A 570 12.52 14.55 -1.45
C VAL A 570 11.36 13.61 -1.16
N ILE A 571 11.51 12.34 -1.55
CA ILE A 571 10.61 11.25 -1.17
C ILE A 571 11.34 10.38 -0.13
N PRO A 572 11.15 10.62 1.18
CA PRO A 572 11.85 9.87 2.22
C PRO A 572 11.24 8.46 2.41
N ASN A 573 12.10 7.47 2.69
CA ASN A 573 11.70 6.17 3.23
C ASN A 573 11.82 6.15 4.76
N SER A 574 12.90 6.72 5.27
CA SER A 574 13.14 7.03 6.69
C SER A 574 13.89 8.36 6.81
N SER A 575 14.20 8.82 8.02
CA SER A 575 15.03 10.02 8.22
C SER A 575 16.46 9.88 7.68
N LYS A 576 16.91 8.65 7.39
CA LYS A 576 18.26 8.38 6.85
C LYS A 576 18.25 7.81 5.43
N LYS A 577 17.13 7.28 4.95
CA LYS A 577 17.03 6.59 3.65
C LYS A 577 16.02 7.30 2.76
N TYR A 578 16.43 7.61 1.54
CA TYR A 578 15.60 8.30 0.54
C TYR A 578 15.19 7.35 -0.59
N ILE A 579 13.93 7.43 -1.03
CA ILE A 579 13.41 6.63 -2.15
C ILE A 579 13.87 7.22 -3.47
N SER A 580 13.70 8.53 -3.60
CA SER A 580 14.21 9.36 -4.69
C SER A 580 14.22 10.80 -4.19
N PHE A 581 15.06 11.63 -4.78
CA PHE A 581 15.06 13.05 -4.55
C PHE A 581 15.29 13.77 -5.87
N SER A 582 14.86 15.02 -5.96
CA SER A 582 14.97 15.83 -7.17
C SER A 582 15.39 17.25 -6.84
N LYS A 583 16.19 17.84 -7.72
CA LYS A 583 16.64 19.22 -7.65
C LYS A 583 16.10 19.98 -8.84
N GLU A 584 15.45 21.12 -8.61
CA GLU A 584 15.13 22.05 -9.69
C GLU A 584 16.40 22.79 -10.13
N ILE A 585 16.73 22.70 -11.43
CA ILE A 585 17.90 23.36 -12.01
C ILE A 585 17.49 24.62 -12.75
N ALA A 586 16.34 24.59 -13.42
CA ALA A 586 15.75 25.72 -14.13
C ALA A 586 14.22 25.65 -14.01
N PRO A 587 13.49 26.75 -14.27
CA PRO A 587 12.04 26.77 -14.12
C PRO A 587 11.36 25.62 -14.86
N LYS A 588 10.61 24.80 -14.12
CA LYS A 588 9.91 23.60 -14.61
C LYS A 588 10.84 22.48 -15.07
N PHE A 589 12.15 22.52 -14.81
CA PHE A 589 13.12 21.51 -15.21
C PHE A 589 13.90 20.94 -14.02
N ASN A 590 13.72 19.65 -13.77
CA ASN A 590 14.26 18.95 -12.60
C ASN A 590 15.28 17.87 -12.98
N ILE A 591 16.27 17.64 -12.12
CA ILE A 591 17.06 16.41 -12.15
C ILE A 591 16.52 15.50 -11.05
N LYS A 592 16.30 14.22 -11.36
CA LYS A 592 15.73 13.23 -10.45
C LYS A 592 16.71 12.09 -10.22
N PHE A 593 17.07 11.83 -8.97
CA PHE A 593 17.96 10.74 -8.58
C PHE A 593 17.14 9.47 -8.29
N VAL A 594 17.51 8.36 -8.93
CA VAL A 594 16.75 7.11 -8.92
C VAL A 594 17.67 5.93 -8.59
N ASP A 595 17.23 5.06 -7.70
CA ASP A 595 17.93 3.84 -7.33
C ASP A 595 17.51 2.66 -8.22
N THR A 596 18.42 2.17 -9.05
CA THR A 596 18.20 1.01 -9.93
C THR A 596 18.03 -0.29 -9.16
N TYR A 597 18.60 -0.41 -7.95
CA TYR A 597 18.49 -1.61 -7.12
C TYR A 597 17.04 -1.88 -6.66
N ARG A 598 16.20 -0.83 -6.65
CA ARG A 598 14.76 -0.98 -6.34
C ARG A 598 13.97 -1.64 -7.45
N PHE A 599 14.47 -1.59 -8.68
CA PHE A 599 13.88 -2.29 -9.83
C PHE A 599 14.48 -3.68 -10.00
N MET A 600 15.79 -3.80 -9.74
CA MET A 600 16.56 -5.03 -9.87
C MET A 600 17.34 -5.28 -8.58
N ALA A 601 16.70 -5.95 -7.62
CA ALA A 601 17.22 -6.16 -6.26
C ALA A 601 18.33 -7.23 -6.19
N GLU A 602 19.32 -7.13 -7.06
CA GLU A 602 20.45 -8.05 -7.21
C GLU A 602 21.76 -7.27 -7.36
N LYS A 603 22.89 -7.91 -7.05
CA LYS A 603 24.22 -7.28 -7.21
C LYS A 603 24.50 -7.02 -8.70
N LEU A 604 25.13 -5.88 -9.01
CA LEU A 604 25.54 -5.55 -10.39
C LEU A 604 26.37 -6.66 -11.05
N SER A 605 27.24 -7.34 -10.31
CA SER A 605 28.03 -8.48 -10.82
C SER A 605 27.16 -9.63 -11.33
N LYS A 606 26.06 -9.95 -10.64
CA LYS A 606 25.11 -11.00 -11.06
C LYS A 606 24.31 -10.56 -12.27
N LEU A 607 23.87 -9.30 -12.30
CA LEU A 607 23.14 -8.73 -13.43
C LEU A 607 24.01 -8.67 -14.70
N ALA A 608 25.29 -8.30 -14.55
CA ALA A 608 26.26 -8.32 -15.62
C ALA A 608 26.47 -9.73 -16.17
N LYS A 609 26.65 -10.72 -15.28
CA LYS A 609 26.80 -12.14 -15.66
C LYS A 609 25.61 -12.68 -16.45
N ILE A 610 24.38 -12.32 -16.08
CA ILE A 610 23.17 -12.69 -16.83
C ILE A 610 23.19 -12.05 -18.23
N LEU A 611 23.67 -10.81 -18.33
CA LEU A 611 23.76 -10.10 -19.60
C LEU A 611 24.87 -10.68 -20.51
N SER A 612 25.95 -11.20 -19.92
CA SER A 612 27.10 -11.81 -20.62
C SER A 612 26.79 -13.10 -21.38
N GLU A 613 25.61 -13.70 -21.20
CA GLU A 613 25.14 -14.79 -22.08
C GLU A 613 25.06 -14.35 -23.56
N ASP A 614 24.77 -13.07 -23.79
CA ASP A 614 24.72 -12.47 -25.13
C ASP A 614 25.49 -11.14 -25.11
N LYS A 615 26.77 -11.21 -25.53
CA LYS A 615 27.69 -10.06 -25.52
C LYS A 615 27.18 -8.86 -26.32
N LEU A 616 26.29 -9.05 -27.30
CA LEU A 616 25.70 -7.95 -28.08
C LEU A 616 24.77 -7.05 -27.25
N ARG A 617 24.38 -7.49 -26.04
CA ARG A 617 23.60 -6.69 -25.10
C ARG A 617 24.41 -5.61 -24.41
N PHE A 618 25.75 -5.67 -24.44
CA PHE A 618 26.65 -4.65 -23.90
C PHE A 618 26.88 -3.48 -24.88
N ARG A 619 25.79 -2.87 -25.34
CA ARG A 619 25.76 -1.86 -26.41
C ARG A 619 26.46 -0.56 -26.05
N GLU A 620 26.48 -0.21 -24.78
CA GLU A 620 27.12 1.00 -24.26
C GLU A 620 28.57 0.72 -23.88
N THR A 621 28.87 -0.43 -23.26
CA THR A 621 30.24 -0.83 -22.91
C THR A 621 31.12 -0.97 -24.17
N ILE A 622 30.61 -1.54 -25.27
CA ILE A 622 31.34 -1.65 -26.56
C ILE A 622 31.67 -0.27 -27.18
N LYS A 623 30.93 0.79 -26.84
CA LYS A 623 31.27 2.15 -27.32
C LYS A 623 32.41 2.77 -26.52
N VAL A 624 32.64 2.27 -25.32
CA VAL A 624 33.60 2.79 -24.35
C VAL A 624 34.90 1.97 -24.36
N PHE A 625 34.81 0.68 -24.68
CA PHE A 625 35.90 -0.30 -24.74
C PHE A 625 35.86 -1.08 -26.06
N SER A 626 37.02 -1.53 -26.57
CA SER A 626 37.09 -2.34 -27.79
C SER A 626 36.49 -3.74 -27.57
N ILE A 627 36.07 -4.40 -28.66
CA ILE A 627 35.44 -5.73 -28.58
C ILE A 627 36.40 -6.81 -28.09
N GLU A 628 37.70 -6.64 -28.33
CA GLU A 628 38.78 -7.56 -27.93
C GLU A 628 38.91 -7.69 -26.42
N VAL A 629 38.60 -6.62 -25.67
CA VAL A 629 38.70 -6.61 -24.20
C VAL A 629 37.35 -6.78 -23.51
N LEU A 630 36.28 -7.03 -24.28
CA LEU A 630 34.90 -7.08 -23.78
C LEU A 630 34.73 -8.15 -22.67
N ASP A 631 35.44 -9.26 -22.78
CA ASP A 631 35.38 -10.35 -21.80
C ASP A 631 35.97 -9.96 -20.45
N LEU A 632 36.91 -9.02 -20.45
CA LEU A 632 37.47 -8.46 -19.23
C LEU A 632 36.54 -7.41 -18.62
N VAL A 633 35.91 -6.56 -19.43
CA VAL A 633 35.14 -5.40 -18.93
C VAL A 633 33.67 -5.69 -18.66
N THR A 634 33.13 -6.81 -19.14
CA THR A 634 31.74 -7.22 -18.85
C THR A 634 31.62 -7.99 -17.53
N ARG A 635 32.74 -8.56 -17.05
CA ARG A 635 32.84 -9.03 -15.67
C ARG A 635 33.05 -7.82 -14.75
N LYS A 636 32.25 -7.74 -13.70
CA LYS A 636 32.44 -6.70 -12.68
C LYS A 636 33.81 -6.87 -12.02
N GLY A 637 34.58 -5.79 -11.96
CA GLY A 637 35.90 -5.78 -11.34
C GLY A 637 35.84 -5.93 -9.82
N VAL A 638 37.02 -5.97 -9.20
CA VAL A 638 37.23 -5.97 -7.74
C VAL A 638 38.06 -4.77 -7.33
N PHE A 639 37.87 -4.27 -6.12
CA PHE A 639 38.59 -3.10 -5.62
C PHE A 639 38.96 -3.28 -4.14
N PRO A 640 40.20 -2.95 -3.71
CA PRO A 640 40.65 -3.15 -2.33
C PRO A 640 40.23 -1.96 -1.45
N TYR A 641 38.95 -1.92 -1.07
CA TYR A 641 38.36 -0.76 -0.38
C TYR A 641 39.05 -0.38 0.94
N GLU A 642 39.44 -1.37 1.77
CA GLU A 642 40.07 -1.10 3.07
C GLU A 642 41.54 -0.71 2.97
N TYR A 643 42.22 -1.13 1.90
CA TYR A 643 43.58 -0.69 1.61
C TYR A 643 43.65 0.80 1.25
N VAL A 644 42.62 1.30 0.56
CA VAL A 644 42.53 2.68 0.10
C VAL A 644 41.95 3.58 1.19
N ASP A 645 42.78 3.82 2.22
CA ASP A 645 42.44 4.61 3.41
C ASP A 645 42.88 6.09 3.33
N SER A 646 43.67 6.43 2.32
CA SER A 646 44.31 7.73 2.15
C SER A 646 44.59 8.03 0.68
N TRP A 647 44.72 9.32 0.35
CA TRP A 647 45.02 9.77 -1.01
C TRP A 647 46.40 9.30 -1.51
N SER A 648 47.36 9.12 -0.60
CA SER A 648 48.71 8.64 -0.92
C SER A 648 48.70 7.24 -1.52
N LYS A 649 47.81 6.35 -1.05
CA LYS A 649 47.69 4.97 -1.53
C LYS A 649 47.30 4.88 -3.01
N LEU A 650 46.67 5.91 -3.56
CA LEU A 650 46.33 5.95 -4.98
C LEU A 650 47.57 6.12 -5.88
N ASN A 651 48.68 6.60 -5.34
CA ASN A 651 49.93 6.73 -6.08
C ASN A 651 50.75 5.43 -6.10
N ASP A 652 50.31 4.39 -5.38
CA ASP A 652 51.03 3.12 -5.33
C ASP A 652 51.09 2.51 -6.74
N SER A 653 52.31 2.20 -7.19
CA SER A 653 52.58 1.75 -8.56
C SER A 653 52.43 0.24 -8.75
N PHE A 654 51.74 -0.42 -7.83
CA PHE A 654 51.53 -1.86 -7.81
C PHE A 654 50.08 -2.18 -7.40
N LEU A 655 49.60 -3.34 -7.85
CA LEU A 655 48.33 -3.89 -7.37
C LEU A 655 48.55 -4.49 -5.96
N PRO A 656 47.75 -4.13 -4.95
CA PRO A 656 47.86 -4.69 -3.61
C PRO A 656 47.79 -6.22 -3.61
N SER A 657 48.41 -6.83 -2.60
CA SER A 657 48.41 -8.28 -2.42
C SER A 657 47.00 -8.83 -2.18
N LYS A 658 46.79 -10.13 -2.42
CA LYS A 658 45.49 -10.79 -2.22
C LYS A 658 44.92 -10.59 -0.80
N LEU A 659 45.79 -10.55 0.22
CA LEU A 659 45.39 -10.35 1.62
C LEU A 659 44.83 -8.94 1.87
N GLU A 660 45.30 -7.93 1.14
CA GLU A 660 44.87 -6.54 1.28
C GLU A 660 43.52 -6.25 0.60
N PHE A 661 42.92 -7.24 -0.06
CA PHE A 661 41.54 -7.20 -0.56
C PHE A 661 40.52 -7.73 0.46
N TYR A 662 40.95 -8.12 1.66
CA TYR A 662 40.05 -8.56 2.71
C TYR A 662 39.06 -7.45 3.10
N SER A 663 37.82 -7.84 3.37
CA SER A 663 36.73 -6.93 3.75
C SER A 663 36.19 -7.32 5.12
N THR A 664 36.46 -6.52 6.13
CA THR A 664 35.92 -6.64 7.50
C THR A 664 34.39 -6.56 7.54
N LEU A 665 33.78 -5.87 6.57
CA LEU A 665 32.32 -5.73 6.50
C LEU A 665 31.62 -7.04 6.10
N THR A 666 32.29 -7.86 5.29
CA THR A 666 31.79 -9.18 4.86
C THR A 666 32.47 -10.34 5.58
N ASP A 667 33.53 -10.05 6.34
CA ASP A 667 34.43 -11.04 6.96
C ASP A 667 34.92 -12.09 5.94
N ASP A 668 35.25 -11.61 4.73
CA ASP A 668 35.58 -12.46 3.58
C ASP A 668 36.82 -11.93 2.85
N SER A 669 37.63 -12.86 2.34
CA SER A 669 38.75 -12.57 1.43
C SER A 669 38.33 -12.71 -0.03
N ILE A 670 39.08 -12.06 -0.92
CA ILE A 670 38.87 -12.20 -2.37
C ILE A 670 39.19 -13.63 -2.85
N THR A 671 38.44 -14.12 -3.84
CA THR A 671 38.72 -15.42 -4.48
C THR A 671 39.98 -15.36 -5.35
N ASP A 672 40.63 -16.51 -5.59
CA ASP A 672 41.78 -16.58 -6.50
C ASP A 672 41.42 -16.13 -7.92
N ASP A 673 40.27 -16.56 -8.42
CA ASP A 673 39.78 -16.19 -9.75
C ASP A 673 39.55 -14.68 -9.91
N ASP A 674 39.03 -14.02 -8.87
CA ASP A 674 38.83 -12.57 -8.88
C ASP A 674 40.16 -11.81 -8.81
N TYR A 675 41.12 -12.29 -8.02
CA TYR A 675 42.44 -11.67 -7.92
C TYR A 675 43.27 -11.86 -9.20
N ILE A 676 43.20 -13.03 -9.83
CA ILE A 676 43.79 -13.27 -11.16
C ILE A 676 43.16 -12.33 -12.19
N HIS A 677 41.84 -12.16 -12.14
CA HIS A 677 41.15 -11.22 -13.02
C HIS A 677 41.63 -9.78 -12.81
N ALA A 678 41.81 -9.32 -11.56
CA ALA A 678 42.36 -8.01 -11.25
C ALA A 678 43.77 -7.80 -11.83
N LYS A 679 44.66 -8.80 -11.69
CA LYS A 679 45.99 -8.80 -12.31
C LYS A 679 45.93 -8.72 -13.83
N ASN A 680 45.02 -9.48 -14.45
CA ASN A 680 44.84 -9.45 -15.90
C ASN A 680 44.39 -8.06 -16.38
N VAL A 681 43.45 -7.43 -15.67
CA VAL A 681 43.03 -6.05 -15.97
C VAL A 681 44.19 -5.07 -15.80
N TRP A 682 44.94 -5.16 -14.70
CA TRP A 682 46.12 -4.32 -14.46
C TRP A 682 47.14 -4.38 -15.61
N ASN A 683 47.45 -5.60 -16.06
CA ASN A 683 48.45 -5.84 -17.11
C ASN A 683 47.95 -5.47 -18.51
N VAL A 684 46.74 -5.90 -18.88
CA VAL A 684 46.18 -5.69 -20.24
C VAL A 684 45.95 -4.21 -20.53
N PHE A 685 45.55 -3.43 -19.52
CA PHE A 685 45.34 -1.99 -19.67
C PHE A 685 46.57 -1.14 -19.33
N ASN A 686 47.72 -1.78 -19.05
CA ASN A 686 48.98 -1.13 -18.72
C ASN A 686 48.82 -0.06 -17.61
N ILE A 687 48.13 -0.44 -16.54
CA ILE A 687 47.81 0.44 -15.42
C ILE A 687 49.06 0.69 -14.59
N LYS A 688 49.36 1.96 -14.32
CA LYS A 688 50.60 2.36 -13.64
C LYS A 688 50.43 2.64 -12.15
N THR A 689 49.24 3.05 -11.74
CA THR A 689 48.95 3.44 -10.35
C THR A 689 47.60 2.90 -9.88
N LEU A 690 47.44 2.74 -8.58
CA LEU A 690 46.17 2.31 -7.98
C LEU A 690 45.03 3.31 -8.24
N GLY A 691 45.36 4.60 -8.40
CA GLY A 691 44.43 5.64 -8.84
C GLY A 691 43.90 5.40 -10.24
N GLU A 692 44.78 5.08 -11.20
CA GLU A 692 44.36 4.70 -12.56
C GLU A 692 43.49 3.42 -12.55
N TYR A 693 43.83 2.46 -11.69
CA TYR A 693 43.01 1.26 -11.48
C TYR A 693 41.61 1.59 -10.97
N SER A 694 41.49 2.51 -10.00
CA SER A 694 40.22 2.97 -9.47
C SER A 694 39.37 3.69 -10.54
N ASP A 695 39.99 4.58 -11.32
CA ASP A 695 39.31 5.28 -12.41
C ASP A 695 38.79 4.31 -13.48
N TYR A 696 39.53 3.23 -13.72
CA TYR A 696 39.15 2.16 -14.62
C TYR A 696 37.99 1.33 -14.05
N TYR A 697 38.09 0.93 -12.78
CA TYR A 697 37.04 0.21 -12.04
C TYR A 697 35.71 0.96 -12.09
N LEU A 698 35.74 2.25 -11.76
CA LEU A 698 34.54 3.08 -11.75
C LEU A 698 33.97 3.28 -13.17
N LYS A 699 34.83 3.28 -14.19
CA LYS A 699 34.42 3.38 -15.60
C LYS A 699 33.69 2.13 -16.07
N THR A 700 34.17 0.94 -15.70
CA THR A 700 33.51 -0.32 -16.06
C THR A 700 32.18 -0.46 -15.32
N ASP A 701 32.11 -0.13 -14.03
CA ASP A 701 30.88 -0.21 -13.25
C ASP A 701 29.75 0.68 -13.82
N VAL A 702 30.05 1.93 -14.18
CA VAL A 702 29.05 2.83 -14.80
C VAL A 702 28.63 2.33 -16.20
N ALA A 703 29.55 1.77 -16.99
CA ALA A 703 29.24 1.24 -18.32
C ALA A 703 28.35 -0.01 -18.24
N ILE A 704 28.68 -0.96 -17.36
CA ILE A 704 27.89 -2.15 -17.07
C ILE A 704 26.50 -1.76 -16.56
N LEU A 705 26.42 -0.78 -15.63
CA LEU A 705 25.15 -0.29 -15.11
C LEU A 705 24.26 0.28 -16.23
N ALA A 706 24.85 1.05 -17.14
CA ALA A 706 24.12 1.59 -18.29
C ALA A 706 23.56 0.47 -19.17
N ASP A 707 24.35 -0.56 -19.47
CA ASP A 707 23.89 -1.69 -20.28
C ASP A 707 22.78 -2.51 -19.58
N VAL A 708 22.97 -2.84 -18.31
CA VAL A 708 21.98 -3.60 -17.52
C VAL A 708 20.65 -2.84 -17.48
N PHE A 709 20.67 -1.55 -17.18
CA PHE A 709 19.43 -0.78 -17.04
C PHE A 709 18.80 -0.43 -18.40
N GLU A 710 19.58 -0.17 -19.46
CA GLU A 710 19.01 0.04 -20.80
C GLU A 710 18.33 -1.22 -21.35
N ASN A 711 18.90 -2.41 -21.13
CA ASN A 711 18.24 -3.67 -21.48
C ASN A 711 16.96 -3.87 -20.65
N PHE A 712 16.98 -3.51 -19.36
CA PHE A 712 15.78 -3.55 -18.52
C PHE A 712 14.69 -2.57 -19.01
N ARG A 713 15.06 -1.37 -19.46
CA ARG A 713 14.14 -0.39 -20.07
C ARG A 713 13.53 -0.93 -21.37
N ASP A 714 14.34 -1.54 -22.24
CA ASP A 714 13.86 -2.18 -23.47
C ASP A 714 12.85 -3.31 -23.16
N LEU A 715 13.14 -4.12 -22.14
CA LEU A 715 12.25 -5.20 -21.69
C LEU A 715 10.94 -4.65 -21.13
N CYS A 716 10.97 -3.63 -20.28
CA CYS A 716 9.77 -3.01 -19.71
C CYS A 716 8.91 -2.34 -20.78
N LEU A 717 9.52 -1.67 -21.75
CA LEU A 717 8.78 -1.04 -22.85
C LEU A 717 8.13 -2.05 -23.78
N SER A 718 8.79 -3.19 -24.05
CA SER A 718 8.23 -4.24 -24.91
C SER A 718 7.16 -5.09 -24.21
N THR A 719 7.25 -5.29 -22.90
CA THR A 719 6.34 -6.17 -22.15
C THR A 719 5.23 -5.43 -21.40
N LEU A 720 5.54 -4.27 -20.82
CA LEU A 720 4.62 -3.49 -19.98
C LEU A 720 4.17 -2.18 -20.66
N GLU A 721 4.76 -1.82 -21.80
CA GLU A 721 4.58 -0.52 -22.46
C GLU A 721 4.92 0.67 -21.56
N LEU A 722 5.80 0.48 -20.57
CA LEU A 722 6.19 1.49 -19.59
C LEU A 722 7.71 1.63 -19.54
N ASP A 723 8.18 2.87 -19.49
CA ASP A 723 9.59 3.17 -19.19
C ASP A 723 9.77 3.22 -17.67
N PRO A 724 10.69 2.42 -17.09
CA PRO A 724 10.98 2.47 -15.65
C PRO A 724 11.74 3.74 -15.23
N ALA A 725 12.14 4.59 -16.17
CA ALA A 725 12.95 5.78 -15.94
C ALA A 725 12.24 6.98 -15.30
#